data_AF-A0A6N3H4A9-F1
#
_entry.id   AF-A0A6N3H4A9-F1
#
_cell.length_a   1.000
_cell.length_b   1.000
_cell.length_c   1.000
_cell.angle_alpha   90.00
_cell.angle_beta   90.00
_cell.angle_gamma   90.00
#
_symmetry.space_group_name_H-M   'P 1'
#
loop_
_entity.id
_entity.type
_entity.pdbx_description
1 polymer ?
#
loop_
_entity_poly.entity_id
_entity_poly.type
_entity_poly.pdbx_seq_one_letter_code
_entity_poly.pdbx_strand_id
1 'polypeptide(L)'
;MEYSIKEIAGIIGADAPKLYDAPVSILLTDSRRLSFPEQSLFFALQTKTNDGHNYIQGLYKLRVRNFVVSTFLPEFESMPEANFLVVKDTLKALQKLAAHHRKRFNIPVIGITGSNGKTIVKEFLYQLLHNEFNIVRSPRSYNSQLGVPLSVWQMSDKNTLGIFEAGISQPDEMERLQPIIAPTIGVITNIGEAHQENFISSTQKCLEKLTLFNDCEAIIYDGDDAFIANCIESACLSHKAITWSRTDSEAPLYIESIKKLDSETIIRCTLLGFDRTYTIPFTDDASIENAIHCMAVMLYLKPTSVNDIEKFKRLEPVAMRLDVKQGINNCLLINDTYNSDINSLDIALDFQQSRRVEKNLKCTLILSDILQSGTLPKSLYKKVADLVRRKKIDRIIGIGRDLKEYGGAFDIEKEFYLTTDEFIKSPSFKKFKDELILIKGSRQFHFERISELLEKKVHETILEVNLDAVVHNFNYYRSKLKPETKMVCMVKAFGYGAGSYELAKTLQEHRCDYLAVAVADEGEELRKEGISIPLIVMNPEFSSFNVLFENQLEPEVYSFRLLDAMIKETERRGITSYPIHIKIDTGMHRLGFQPEDVPEVCRRLKEQSGIVARSVFSHLVGSDSYIFDDFTKKQLDTFTRVAAELEAGLEYKVIKHILNSAGIERFTDYQMDMVRLGIGLYGVSASGQKGLRNISTLKTTILQIQNVPAGDSIGYSRMSYVKRDSRIAIIPIGYADGLDRHFSNGGGEVVINGHRCPIIGNICMDACMIDVTDTDAHEGDSVIIFGEELPVSELSDKLKTIPYEILTSISPRVKRVYYRE
;
A
#
# COMPACT_ATOMS: atom_id res chain seq x y z
N MET A 1 16.87 18.95 17.92
CA MET A 1 17.15 20.39 18.15
C MET A 1 15.82 21.06 18.42
N GLU A 2 15.78 22.07 19.29
CA GLU A 2 14.54 22.76 19.65
C GLU A 2 14.58 24.20 19.13
N TYR A 3 13.43 24.69 18.68
CA TYR A 3 13.20 26.08 18.26
C TYR A 3 12.10 26.68 19.12
N SER A 4 12.20 27.96 19.46
CA SER A 4 11.04 28.68 19.98
C SER A 4 10.06 28.98 18.85
N ILE A 5 8.76 29.01 19.16
CA ILE A 5 7.74 29.38 18.17
C ILE A 5 7.93 30.80 17.63
N LYS A 6 8.54 31.70 18.42
CA LYS A 6 8.87 33.08 18.00
C LYS A 6 9.96 33.10 16.93
N GLU A 7 11.00 32.30 17.09
CA GLU A 7 12.03 32.14 16.06
C GLU A 7 11.42 31.58 14.78
N ILE A 8 10.57 30.55 14.88
CA ILE A 8 9.89 29.97 13.72
C ILE A 8 9.05 31.02 13.00
N ALA A 9 8.25 31.81 13.72
CA ALA A 9 7.44 32.88 13.14
C ALA A 9 8.29 33.87 12.34
N GLY A 10 9.44 34.29 12.88
CA GLY A 10 10.39 35.15 12.17
C GLY A 10 11.01 34.50 10.93
N ILE A 11 11.39 33.22 11.01
CA ILE A 11 11.98 32.46 9.90
C ILE A 11 10.98 32.33 8.75
N ILE A 12 9.74 31.91 9.03
CA ILE A 12 8.74 31.69 7.98
C ILE A 12 8.07 32.99 7.53
N GLY A 13 8.27 34.10 8.26
CA GLY A 13 7.65 35.39 7.97
C GLY A 13 6.14 35.37 8.19
N ALA A 14 5.71 34.69 9.25
CA ALA A 14 4.30 34.59 9.59
C ALA A 14 3.77 35.87 10.24
N ASP A 15 2.52 36.21 9.91
CA ASP A 15 1.73 37.11 10.75
C ASP A 15 1.20 36.33 11.95
N ALA A 16 1.38 36.87 13.14
CA ALA A 16 1.05 36.21 14.39
C ALA A 16 0.60 37.25 15.42
N PRO A 17 -0.72 37.56 15.47
CA PRO A 17 -1.26 38.60 16.34
C PRO A 17 -1.00 38.36 17.83
N LYS A 18 -0.83 37.08 18.22
CA LYS A 18 -0.57 36.63 19.59
C LYS A 18 0.35 35.43 19.56
N LEU A 19 1.43 35.48 20.35
CA LEU A 19 2.40 34.39 20.47
C LEU A 19 2.73 34.10 21.94
N TYR A 20 2.42 32.88 22.36
CA TYR A 20 2.87 32.26 23.59
C TYR A 20 4.16 31.50 23.30
N ASP A 21 5.19 31.72 24.10
CA ASP A 21 6.45 31.02 23.89
C ASP A 21 6.28 29.51 24.12
N ALA A 22 6.80 28.70 23.19
CA ALA A 22 6.69 27.24 23.22
C ALA A 22 7.86 26.61 22.45
N PRO A 23 8.45 25.52 22.98
CA PRO A 23 9.47 24.77 22.25
C PRO A 23 8.83 23.93 21.15
N VAL A 24 9.46 23.91 19.99
CA VAL A 24 9.08 23.11 18.83
C VAL A 24 10.28 22.26 18.44
N SER A 25 10.10 20.94 18.48
CA SER A 25 11.08 19.96 18.02
C SER A 25 10.52 19.06 16.90
N ILE A 26 9.19 19.01 16.75
CA ILE A 26 8.51 18.11 15.82
C ILE A 26 7.64 18.91 14.86
N LEU A 27 7.83 18.69 13.56
CA LEU A 27 6.94 19.20 12.53
C LEU A 27 5.90 18.13 12.20
N LEU A 28 4.62 18.48 12.33
CA LEU A 28 3.50 17.59 12.11
C LEU A 28 2.72 18.03 10.87
N THR A 29 2.47 17.12 9.93
CA THR A 29 1.71 17.40 8.69
C THR A 29 0.53 16.44 8.52
N ASP A 30 0.42 15.42 9.37
CA ASP A 30 -0.66 14.45 9.42
C ASP A 30 -1.13 14.32 10.87
N SER A 31 -2.37 14.70 11.14
CA SER A 31 -2.93 14.73 12.49
C SER A 31 -2.94 13.36 13.18
N ARG A 32 -2.90 12.27 12.41
CA ARG A 32 -2.91 10.89 12.91
C ARG A 32 -1.55 10.44 13.47
N ARG A 33 -0.48 11.17 13.18
CA ARG A 33 0.90 10.85 13.59
C ARG A 33 1.35 11.60 14.84
N LEU A 34 0.40 12.17 15.58
CA LEU A 34 0.68 12.93 16.77
C LEU A 34 1.30 12.03 17.86
N SER A 35 2.51 12.35 18.29
CA SER A 35 3.17 11.66 19.42
C SER A 35 3.43 12.57 20.61
N PHE A 36 3.88 13.81 20.38
CA PHE A 36 4.26 14.76 21.44
C PHE A 36 3.56 16.12 21.22
N PRO A 37 2.33 16.31 21.74
CA PRO A 37 1.53 17.48 21.43
C PRO A 37 2.17 18.82 21.78
N GLU A 38 2.86 18.89 22.92
CA GLU A 38 3.45 20.13 23.45
C GLU A 38 4.65 20.63 22.63
N GLN A 39 5.33 19.73 21.90
CA GLN A 39 6.51 20.04 21.09
C GLN A 39 6.22 20.05 19.58
N SER A 40 4.95 19.81 19.21
CA SER A 40 4.52 19.69 17.83
C SER A 40 4.09 21.04 17.26
N LEU A 41 4.57 21.34 16.06
CA LEU A 41 4.06 22.41 15.20
C LEU A 41 3.32 21.78 14.02
N PHE A 42 2.01 21.98 13.96
CA PHE A 42 1.19 21.42 12.88
C PHE A 42 1.12 22.37 11.67
N PHE A 43 1.52 21.90 10.51
CA PHE A 43 1.36 22.60 9.24
C PHE A 43 0.04 22.19 8.59
N ALA A 44 -0.92 23.11 8.57
CA ALA A 44 -2.20 22.93 7.90
C ALA A 44 -2.03 23.06 6.38
N LEU A 45 -1.64 21.96 5.73
CA LEU A 45 -1.42 21.92 4.28
C LEU A 45 -2.74 21.84 3.53
N GLN A 46 -2.89 22.66 2.49
CA GLN A 46 -3.98 22.54 1.53
C GLN A 46 -3.53 21.70 0.34
N THR A 47 -4.37 20.74 -0.04
CA THR A 47 -4.17 19.86 -1.20
C THR A 47 -5.39 19.94 -2.11
N LYS A 48 -5.30 19.40 -3.33
CA LYS A 48 -6.46 19.32 -4.25
C LYS A 48 -7.67 18.55 -3.68
N THR A 49 -7.49 17.77 -2.61
CA THR A 49 -8.52 16.90 -2.03
C THR A 49 -8.89 17.19 -0.59
N ASN A 50 -8.07 17.94 0.11
CA ASN A 50 -8.19 18.04 1.55
C ASN A 50 -7.53 19.31 2.05
N ASP A 51 -8.02 19.78 3.18
CA ASP A 51 -7.53 20.95 3.86
C ASP A 51 -7.11 20.60 5.29
N GLY A 52 -5.81 20.78 5.57
CA GLY A 52 -5.23 20.60 6.89
C GLY A 52 -5.90 21.44 7.98
N HIS A 53 -6.52 22.58 7.64
CA HIS A 53 -7.18 23.46 8.60
C HIS A 53 -8.32 22.74 9.33
N ASN A 54 -9.00 21.81 8.67
CA ASN A 54 -10.11 21.04 9.23
C ASN A 54 -9.71 20.18 10.45
N TYR A 55 -8.42 19.88 10.62
CA TYR A 55 -7.93 19.02 11.71
C TYR A 55 -7.44 19.79 12.94
N ILE A 56 -7.38 21.11 12.86
CA ILE A 56 -6.83 21.97 13.93
C ILE A 56 -7.64 21.81 15.21
N GLN A 57 -8.97 21.82 15.12
CA GLN A 57 -9.83 21.68 16.31
C GLN A 57 -9.61 20.34 17.02
N GLY A 58 -9.43 19.25 16.28
CA GLY A 58 -9.12 17.93 16.83
C GLY A 58 -7.75 17.90 17.52
N LEU A 59 -6.74 18.45 16.86
CA LEU A 59 -5.38 18.55 17.43
C LEU A 59 -5.32 19.46 18.66
N TYR A 60 -6.09 20.56 18.66
CA TYR A 60 -6.21 21.44 19.82
C TYR A 60 -6.81 20.71 21.03
N LYS A 61 -7.84 19.87 20.82
CA LYS A 61 -8.38 18.99 21.88
C LYS A 61 -7.34 18.00 22.40
N LEU A 62 -6.42 17.54 21.54
CA LEU A 62 -5.29 16.67 21.88
C LEU A 62 -4.07 17.41 22.45
N ARG A 63 -4.23 18.67 22.89
CA ARG A 63 -3.20 19.52 23.50
C ARG A 63 -2.10 20.04 22.55
N VAL A 64 -2.29 19.95 21.24
CA VAL A 64 -1.43 20.71 20.31
C VAL A 64 -1.77 22.19 20.45
N ARG A 65 -0.75 23.04 20.50
CA ARG A 65 -0.92 24.49 20.68
C ARG A 65 -0.24 25.32 19.60
N ASN A 66 0.51 24.73 18.68
CA ASN A 66 1.23 25.48 17.65
C ASN A 66 0.76 25.06 16.25
N PHE A 67 0.28 26.02 15.46
CA PHE A 67 -0.29 25.77 14.14
C PHE A 67 0.25 26.77 13.11
N VAL A 68 0.59 26.30 11.91
CA VAL A 68 0.88 27.12 10.73
C VAL A 68 -0.29 26.98 9.76
N VAL A 69 -0.90 28.10 9.41
CA VAL A 69 -2.14 28.18 8.64
C VAL A 69 -2.00 29.12 7.46
N SER A 70 -2.69 28.83 6.34
CA SER A 70 -2.71 29.74 5.19
C SER A 70 -3.72 30.87 5.36
N THR A 71 -4.77 30.62 6.15
CA THR A 71 -5.85 31.56 6.41
C THR A 71 -6.24 31.48 7.88
N PHE A 72 -6.43 32.63 8.53
CA PHE A 72 -7.01 32.67 9.87
C PHE A 72 -8.53 32.55 9.77
N LEU A 73 -9.09 31.47 10.32
CA LEU A 73 -10.53 31.22 10.31
C LEU A 73 -11.19 31.75 11.60
N PRO A 74 -12.43 32.25 11.57
CA PRO A 74 -13.11 32.78 12.76
C PRO A 74 -13.21 31.77 13.92
N GLU A 75 -13.32 30.48 13.61
CA GLU A 75 -13.35 29.40 14.61
C GLU A 75 -12.07 29.32 15.47
N PHE A 76 -10.94 29.84 14.97
CA PHE A 76 -9.67 29.87 15.71
C PHE A 76 -9.69 30.86 16.87
N GLU A 77 -10.59 31.86 16.86
CA GLU A 77 -10.78 32.78 18.00
C GLU A 77 -11.22 32.05 19.27
N SER A 78 -11.88 30.88 19.13
CA SER A 78 -12.27 30.03 20.25
C SER A 78 -11.12 29.22 20.87
N MET A 79 -9.89 29.35 20.36
CA MET A 79 -8.70 28.63 20.80
C MET A 79 -7.65 29.59 21.41
N PRO A 80 -7.94 30.24 22.54
CA PRO A 80 -7.13 31.36 23.06
C PRO A 80 -5.73 30.98 23.53
N GLU A 81 -5.46 29.68 23.74
CA GLU A 81 -4.16 29.14 24.15
C GLU A 81 -3.27 28.75 22.95
N ALA A 82 -3.80 28.76 21.73
CA ALA A 82 -3.08 28.35 20.54
C ALA A 82 -2.29 29.51 19.90
N ASN A 83 -1.12 29.17 19.38
CA ASN A 83 -0.34 29.98 18.48
C ASN A 83 -0.74 29.67 17.03
N PHE A 84 -1.20 30.69 16.31
CA PHE A 84 -1.48 30.61 14.87
C PHE A 84 -0.47 31.45 14.11
N LEU A 85 0.38 30.79 13.34
CA LEU A 85 1.32 31.40 12.41
C LEU A 85 0.68 31.47 11.03
N VAL A 86 0.19 32.64 10.65
CA VAL A 86 -0.52 32.84 9.39
C VAL A 86 0.48 33.18 8.27
N VAL A 87 0.49 32.38 7.22
CA VAL A 87 1.38 32.52 6.06
C VAL A 87 0.57 32.46 4.77
N LYS A 88 1.11 32.89 3.63
CA LYS A 88 0.38 32.77 2.34
C LYS A 88 0.29 31.33 1.84
N ASP A 89 1.31 30.52 2.12
CA ASP A 89 1.45 29.15 1.63
C ASP A 89 2.18 28.32 2.69
N THR A 90 1.46 27.36 3.29
CA THR A 90 1.96 26.55 4.41
C THR A 90 3.04 25.57 3.97
N LEU A 91 3.01 25.08 2.72
CA LEU A 91 4.06 24.22 2.18
C LEU A 91 5.35 25.01 1.98
N LYS A 92 5.27 26.21 1.38
CA LYS A 92 6.44 27.09 1.23
C LYS A 92 7.01 27.50 2.58
N ALA A 93 6.17 27.74 3.59
CA ALA A 93 6.63 28.02 4.94
C ALA A 93 7.39 26.84 5.55
N LEU A 94 6.90 25.61 5.38
CA LEU A 94 7.59 24.39 5.82
C LEU A 94 8.96 24.24 5.12
N GLN A 95 8.98 24.43 3.80
CA GLN A 95 10.20 24.37 2.99
C GLN A 95 11.22 25.44 3.44
N LYS A 96 10.77 26.67 3.67
CA LYS A 96 11.61 27.77 4.18
C LYS A 96 12.18 27.48 5.56
N LEU A 97 11.37 26.92 6.46
CA LEU A 97 11.81 26.53 7.80
C LEU A 97 12.88 25.43 7.73
N ALA A 98 12.66 24.39 6.92
CA ALA A 98 13.63 23.31 6.74
C ALA A 98 14.94 23.80 6.08
N ALA A 99 14.86 24.68 5.08
CA ALA A 99 16.04 25.30 4.48
C ALA A 99 16.83 26.15 5.49
N HIS A 100 16.14 26.91 6.36
CA HIS A 100 16.81 27.63 7.43
C HIS A 100 17.48 26.68 8.43
N HIS A 101 16.80 25.58 8.79
CA HIS A 101 17.38 24.54 9.65
C HIS A 101 18.65 23.94 9.03
N ARG A 102 18.63 23.58 7.74
CA ARG A 102 19.79 23.05 7.00
C ARG A 102 21.01 23.97 7.06
N LYS A 103 20.82 25.29 6.93
CA LYS A 103 21.91 26.29 6.92
C LYS A 103 22.71 26.36 8.22
N ARG A 104 22.18 25.81 9.32
CA ARG A 104 22.90 25.76 10.61
C ARG A 104 24.01 24.71 10.64
N PHE A 105 24.04 23.80 9.68
CA PHE A 105 24.97 22.68 9.65
C PHE A 105 25.96 22.83 8.50
N ASN A 106 27.24 22.70 8.80
CA ASN A 106 28.32 22.72 7.81
C ASN A 106 28.97 21.33 7.66
N ILE A 107 28.14 20.29 7.61
CA ILE A 107 28.56 18.91 7.39
C ILE A 107 28.37 18.55 5.90
N PRO A 108 29.13 17.56 5.37
CA PRO A 108 28.89 17.04 4.03
C PRO A 108 27.45 16.54 3.88
N VAL A 109 26.84 16.80 2.73
CA VAL A 109 25.50 16.32 2.39
C VAL A 109 25.49 15.72 0.99
N ILE A 110 25.05 14.47 0.90
CA ILE A 110 24.84 13.75 -0.34
C ILE A 110 23.37 13.93 -0.76
N GLY A 111 23.15 14.56 -1.90
CA GLY A 111 21.85 14.70 -2.55
C GLY A 111 21.70 13.70 -3.69
N ILE A 112 20.68 12.86 -3.65
CA ILE A 112 20.47 11.78 -4.64
C ILE A 112 19.21 12.06 -5.44
N THR A 113 19.31 12.06 -6.77
CA THR A 113 18.14 12.11 -7.66
C THR A 113 18.28 11.13 -8.82
N GLY A 114 17.22 11.04 -9.62
CA GLY A 114 17.08 10.10 -10.74
C GLY A 114 15.65 9.57 -10.84
N SER A 115 15.36 8.82 -11.89
CA SER A 115 14.06 8.16 -12.06
C SER A 115 13.98 6.95 -11.11
N ASN A 116 14.98 6.07 -11.14
CA ASN A 116 15.04 4.87 -10.29
C ASN A 116 16.31 4.84 -9.42
N GLY A 117 16.44 3.89 -8.49
CA GLY A 117 17.70 3.68 -7.72
C GLY A 117 17.97 4.62 -6.53
N LYS A 118 17.30 5.77 -6.42
CA LYS A 118 17.52 6.78 -5.35
C LYS A 118 17.59 6.19 -3.93
N THR A 119 16.55 5.44 -3.55
CA THR A 119 16.44 4.84 -2.23
C THR A 119 17.48 3.74 -2.03
N ILE A 120 17.78 2.96 -3.06
CA ILE A 120 18.81 1.90 -3.01
C ILE A 120 20.19 2.53 -2.75
N VAL A 121 20.57 3.53 -3.54
CA VAL A 121 21.85 4.24 -3.37
C VAL A 121 21.95 4.87 -1.98
N LYS A 122 20.89 5.52 -1.49
CA LYS A 122 20.87 6.08 -0.13
C LYS A 122 21.12 5.02 0.95
N GLU A 123 20.45 3.87 0.83
CA GLU A 123 20.56 2.79 1.82
C GLU A 123 21.91 2.08 1.72
N PHE A 124 22.44 1.83 0.52
CA PHE A 124 23.78 1.29 0.30
C PHE A 124 24.85 2.24 0.85
N LEU A 125 24.77 3.54 0.58
CA LEU A 125 25.70 4.52 1.15
C LEU A 125 25.68 4.50 2.68
N TYR A 126 24.50 4.40 3.30
CA TYR A 126 24.42 4.24 4.75
C TYR A 126 25.07 2.93 5.22
N GLN A 127 24.79 1.79 4.59
CA GLN A 127 25.42 0.52 4.95
C GLN A 127 26.95 0.60 4.86
N LEU A 128 27.49 1.28 3.84
CA LEU A 128 28.92 1.42 3.62
C LEU A 128 29.59 2.42 4.59
N LEU A 129 28.88 3.48 5.00
CA LEU A 129 29.45 4.64 5.70
C LEU A 129 29.01 4.82 7.17
N HIS A 130 27.98 4.13 7.66
CA HIS A 130 27.44 4.36 9.02
C HIS A 130 28.45 4.10 10.15
N ASN A 131 29.45 3.25 9.93
CA ASN A 131 30.52 3.00 10.89
C ASN A 131 31.57 4.13 10.96
N GLU A 132 31.54 5.05 10.00
CA GLU A 132 32.52 6.13 9.86
C GLU A 132 31.92 7.52 10.10
N PHE A 133 30.60 7.63 9.95
CA PHE A 133 29.86 8.88 10.10
C PHE A 133 28.61 8.65 10.94
N ASN A 134 28.23 9.65 11.74
CA ASN A 134 26.89 9.70 12.33
C ASN A 134 25.91 10.27 11.30
N ILE A 135 25.21 9.38 10.59
CA ILE A 135 24.43 9.72 9.41
C ILE A 135 22.99 10.11 9.77
N VAL A 136 22.54 11.26 9.26
CA VAL A 136 21.10 11.56 9.10
C VAL A 136 20.71 11.31 7.65
N ARG A 137 19.54 10.71 7.41
CA ARG A 137 19.08 10.38 6.06
C ARG A 137 17.57 10.45 5.90
N SER A 138 17.08 10.55 4.66
CA SER A 138 15.65 10.47 4.38
C SER A 138 15.04 9.18 4.93
N PRO A 139 14.01 9.23 5.80
CA PRO A 139 13.32 8.03 6.24
C PRO A 139 12.54 7.41 5.08
N ARG A 140 12.61 6.08 4.92
CA ARG A 140 11.87 5.33 3.89
C ARG A 140 12.11 5.89 2.48
N SER A 141 11.10 6.44 1.80
CA SER A 141 11.19 7.06 0.47
C SER A 141 10.76 8.54 0.52
N TYR A 142 11.11 9.26 1.58
CA TYR A 142 10.68 10.66 1.77
C TYR A 142 11.49 11.59 0.85
N ASN A 143 11.07 11.69 -0.40
CA ASN A 143 11.75 12.41 -1.48
C ASN A 143 10.91 13.47 -2.19
N SER A 144 9.66 13.70 -1.75
CA SER A 144 8.75 14.68 -2.35
C SER A 144 8.89 16.09 -1.77
N GLN A 145 8.14 17.04 -2.34
CA GLN A 145 8.00 18.42 -1.85
C GLN A 145 7.70 18.55 -0.35
N LEU A 146 7.03 17.55 0.22
CA LEU A 146 6.71 17.44 1.64
C LEU A 146 7.73 16.58 2.41
N GLY A 147 8.15 15.45 1.81
CA GLY A 147 9.02 14.48 2.47
C GLY A 147 10.43 15.01 2.74
N VAL A 148 11.01 15.76 1.81
CA VAL A 148 12.37 16.32 1.93
C VAL A 148 12.49 17.29 3.11
N PRO A 149 11.62 18.31 3.29
CA PRO A 149 11.64 19.17 4.47
C PRO A 149 11.64 18.39 5.80
N LEU A 150 10.76 17.38 5.91
CA LEU A 150 10.64 16.55 7.12
C LEU A 150 11.87 15.67 7.35
N SER A 151 12.54 15.25 6.28
CA SER A 151 13.78 14.46 6.33
C SER A 151 14.94 15.31 6.85
N VAL A 152 15.12 16.50 6.28
CA VAL A 152 16.19 17.43 6.66
C VAL A 152 15.98 17.98 8.07
N TRP A 153 14.74 18.14 8.52
CA TRP A 153 14.42 18.53 9.90
C TRP A 153 14.97 17.57 10.97
N GLN A 154 15.26 16.31 10.62
CA GLN A 154 15.86 15.35 11.56
C GLN A 154 17.34 15.61 11.85
N MET A 155 17.96 16.59 11.17
CA MET A 155 19.37 16.93 11.36
C MET A 155 19.64 17.53 12.75
N SER A 156 20.81 17.24 13.29
CA SER A 156 21.22 17.70 14.61
C SER A 156 22.74 17.88 14.68
N ASP A 157 23.21 18.59 15.70
CA ASP A 157 24.65 18.87 15.90
C ASP A 157 25.49 17.59 16.12
N LYS A 158 24.85 16.44 16.31
CA LYS A 158 25.52 15.14 16.44
C LYS A 158 25.86 14.54 15.09
N ASN A 159 25.15 14.90 14.03
CA ASN A 159 25.33 14.28 12.72
C ASN A 159 26.60 14.80 12.06
N THR A 160 27.30 13.92 11.35
CA THR A 160 28.55 14.24 10.64
C THR A 160 28.44 14.01 9.12
N LEU A 161 27.32 13.47 8.64
CA LEU A 161 26.98 13.30 7.22
C LEU A 161 25.45 13.31 7.04
N GLY A 162 24.96 13.98 6.01
CA GLY A 162 23.56 13.91 5.56
C GLY A 162 23.42 13.14 4.24
N ILE A 163 22.40 12.28 4.12
CA ILE A 163 22.09 11.57 2.86
C ILE A 163 20.59 11.71 2.54
N PHE A 164 20.26 12.58 1.58
CA PHE A 164 18.88 12.88 1.24
C PHE A 164 18.59 12.60 -0.23
N GLU A 165 17.42 12.03 -0.47
CA GLU A 165 16.92 11.80 -1.84
C GLU A 165 15.86 12.83 -2.21
N ALA A 166 15.85 13.25 -3.47
CA ALA A 166 14.89 14.17 -4.05
C ALA A 166 14.27 13.60 -5.32
N GLY A 167 12.95 13.63 -5.38
CA GLY A 167 12.13 13.29 -6.53
C GLY A 167 11.35 14.51 -7.02
N ILE A 168 11.06 14.50 -8.32
CA ILE A 168 10.20 15.49 -8.98
C ILE A 168 9.16 14.74 -9.80
N SER A 169 7.98 15.32 -9.89
CA SER A 169 6.84 14.87 -10.66
C SER A 169 6.36 15.94 -11.65
N GLN A 170 6.67 17.21 -11.38
CA GLN A 170 6.33 18.37 -12.20
C GLN A 170 7.58 19.26 -12.41
N PRO A 171 7.59 20.12 -13.44
CA PRO A 171 8.59 21.19 -13.58
C PRO A 171 8.60 22.15 -12.38
N ASP A 172 9.74 22.83 -12.16
CA ASP A 172 9.99 23.83 -11.11
C ASP A 172 9.89 23.31 -9.66
N GLU A 173 9.89 21.99 -9.48
CA GLU A 173 9.84 21.33 -8.18
C GLU A 173 11.23 21.23 -7.55
N MET A 174 12.28 21.04 -8.35
CA MET A 174 13.64 20.84 -7.83
C MET A 174 14.23 22.13 -7.28
N GLU A 175 13.90 23.29 -7.89
CA GLU A 175 14.30 24.61 -7.41
C GLU A 175 13.90 24.83 -5.94
N ARG A 176 12.77 24.25 -5.52
CA ARG A 176 12.28 24.33 -4.13
C ARG A 176 13.01 23.38 -3.18
N LEU A 177 13.44 22.22 -3.68
CA LEU A 177 14.12 21.20 -2.88
C LEU A 177 15.61 21.47 -2.70
N GLN A 178 16.25 22.06 -3.72
CA GLN A 178 17.68 22.39 -3.70
C GLN A 178 18.10 23.18 -2.46
N PRO A 179 17.46 24.29 -2.07
CA PRO A 179 17.90 25.06 -0.90
C PRO A 179 17.62 24.34 0.44
N ILE A 180 16.77 23.32 0.44
CA ILE A 180 16.45 22.52 1.62
C ILE A 180 17.51 21.45 1.84
N ILE A 181 17.90 20.75 0.78
CA ILE A 181 18.95 19.73 0.86
C ILE A 181 20.33 20.38 0.92
N ALA A 182 20.55 21.40 0.08
CA ALA A 182 21.84 22.07 -0.14
C ALA A 182 23.00 21.05 -0.17
N PRO A 183 22.99 20.13 -1.16
CA PRO A 183 23.97 19.06 -1.20
C PRO A 183 25.37 19.59 -1.53
N THR A 184 26.39 19.03 -0.88
CA THR A 184 27.80 19.24 -1.25
C THR A 184 28.21 18.24 -2.33
N ILE A 185 27.59 17.05 -2.35
CA ILE A 185 27.82 15.98 -3.31
C ILE A 185 26.49 15.61 -3.96
N GLY A 186 26.42 15.66 -5.28
CA GLY A 186 25.28 15.23 -6.06
C GLY A 186 25.46 13.81 -6.60
N VAL A 187 24.41 13.01 -6.61
CA VAL A 187 24.37 11.70 -7.29
C VAL A 187 23.15 11.64 -8.18
N ILE A 188 23.36 11.43 -9.47
CA ILE A 188 22.29 11.12 -10.42
C ILE A 188 22.43 9.66 -10.84
N THR A 189 21.39 8.88 -10.55
CA THR A 189 21.39 7.45 -10.85
C THR A 189 21.10 7.21 -12.33
N ASN A 190 19.87 7.45 -12.77
CA ASN A 190 19.46 7.31 -14.16
C ASN A 190 18.30 8.25 -14.52
N ILE A 191 18.07 8.42 -15.82
CA ILE A 191 16.89 9.10 -16.38
C ILE A 191 16.07 8.09 -17.18
N GLY A 192 14.98 7.60 -16.57
CA GLY A 192 13.99 6.72 -17.21
C GLY A 192 12.60 7.35 -17.26
N GLU A 193 11.59 6.63 -17.77
CA GLU A 193 10.25 7.13 -18.12
C GLU A 193 9.37 7.68 -16.98
N ALA A 194 9.72 7.43 -15.71
CA ALA A 194 8.93 7.91 -14.57
C ALA A 194 8.63 9.42 -14.64
N HIS A 195 7.34 9.78 -14.52
CA HIS A 195 6.78 11.13 -14.59
C HIS A 195 7.04 11.89 -15.90
N GLN A 196 7.49 11.22 -16.97
CA GLN A 196 7.82 11.86 -18.24
C GLN A 196 6.63 12.61 -18.85
N GLU A 197 5.40 12.19 -18.57
CA GLU A 197 4.16 12.79 -19.07
C GLU A 197 3.98 14.27 -18.69
N ASN A 198 4.67 14.75 -17.65
CA ASN A 198 4.62 16.15 -17.19
C ASN A 198 5.77 17.01 -17.73
N PHE A 199 6.69 16.44 -18.50
CA PHE A 199 7.85 17.13 -19.08
C PHE A 199 7.78 17.10 -20.60
N ILE A 200 8.14 18.21 -21.23
CA ILE A 200 8.12 18.39 -22.68
C ILE A 200 9.16 17.48 -23.35
N SER A 201 10.25 17.14 -22.65
CA SER A 201 11.26 16.21 -23.13
C SER A 201 12.02 15.55 -21.97
N SER A 202 12.69 14.43 -22.24
CA SER A 202 13.62 13.81 -21.30
C SER A 202 14.75 14.78 -20.92
N THR A 203 15.22 15.61 -21.87
CA THR A 203 16.22 16.65 -21.63
C THR A 203 15.74 17.67 -20.60
N GLN A 204 14.53 18.19 -20.73
CA GLN A 204 13.95 19.10 -19.74
C GLN A 204 13.89 18.44 -18.35
N LYS A 205 13.47 17.17 -18.28
CA LYS A 205 13.40 16.41 -17.03
C LYS A 205 14.77 16.21 -16.39
N CYS A 206 15.79 15.94 -17.20
CA CYS A 206 17.16 15.81 -16.71
C CYS A 206 17.69 17.14 -16.19
N LEU A 207 17.54 18.23 -16.95
CA LEU A 207 17.97 19.58 -16.54
C LEU A 207 17.28 20.01 -15.24
N GLU A 208 15.97 19.77 -15.11
CA GLU A 208 15.23 20.04 -13.87
C GLU A 208 15.81 19.26 -12.67
N LYS A 209 16.19 17.99 -12.85
CA LYS A 209 16.86 17.21 -11.79
C LYS A 209 18.25 17.76 -11.46
N LEU A 210 19.01 18.19 -12.46
CA LEU A 210 20.35 18.75 -12.29
C LEU A 210 20.34 20.07 -11.52
N THR A 211 19.21 20.79 -11.47
CA THR A 211 19.02 21.95 -10.59
C THR A 211 19.41 21.65 -9.14
N LEU A 212 19.21 20.41 -8.67
CA LEU A 212 19.63 19.99 -7.32
C LEU A 212 21.13 20.21 -7.05
N PHE A 213 21.94 20.19 -8.11
CA PHE A 213 23.41 20.14 -8.02
C PHE A 213 24.10 21.45 -8.38
N ASN A 214 23.35 22.53 -8.62
CA ASN A 214 23.92 23.83 -9.02
C ASN A 214 25.07 24.27 -8.09
N ASP A 215 24.90 24.07 -6.78
CA ASP A 215 25.87 24.45 -5.75
C ASP A 215 26.72 23.28 -5.22
N CYS A 216 26.62 22.09 -5.82
CA CYS A 216 27.46 20.96 -5.43
C CYS A 216 28.94 21.26 -5.71
N GLU A 217 29.83 20.63 -4.95
CA GLU A 217 31.27 20.60 -5.23
C GLU A 217 31.59 19.49 -6.24
N ALA A 218 30.89 18.37 -6.13
CA ALA A 218 31.04 17.21 -7.01
C ALA A 218 29.70 16.60 -7.42
N ILE A 219 29.63 16.07 -8.63
CA ILE A 219 28.46 15.39 -9.20
C ILE A 219 28.89 14.04 -9.73
N ILE A 220 28.26 12.99 -9.22
CA ILE A 220 28.58 11.60 -9.53
C ILE A 220 27.50 11.01 -10.42
N TYR A 221 27.93 10.40 -11.51
CA TYR A 221 27.07 9.76 -12.51
C TYR A 221 27.86 8.76 -13.37
N ASP A 222 27.13 7.98 -14.17
CA ASP A 222 27.70 7.09 -15.18
C ASP A 222 28.19 7.92 -16.38
N GLY A 223 29.51 7.97 -16.57
CA GLY A 223 30.14 8.68 -17.69
C GLY A 223 29.87 8.06 -19.05
N ASP A 224 29.44 6.80 -19.11
CA ASP A 224 29.06 6.13 -20.36
C ASP A 224 27.62 6.48 -20.81
N ASP A 225 26.80 7.06 -19.92
CA ASP A 225 25.47 7.57 -20.27
C ASP A 225 25.63 8.91 -21.01
N ALA A 226 25.73 8.83 -22.34
CA ALA A 226 25.84 9.98 -23.22
C ALA A 226 24.70 10.99 -23.04
N PHE A 227 23.50 10.55 -22.66
CA PHE A 227 22.37 11.44 -22.44
C PHE A 227 22.56 12.28 -21.17
N ILE A 228 22.95 11.66 -20.06
CA ILE A 228 23.25 12.37 -18.80
C ILE A 228 24.48 13.27 -18.99
N ALA A 229 25.54 12.77 -19.63
CA ALA A 229 26.74 13.55 -19.90
C ALA A 229 26.45 14.84 -20.70
N ASN A 230 25.66 14.73 -21.78
CA ASN A 230 25.24 15.88 -22.59
C ASN A 230 24.38 16.88 -21.78
N CYS A 231 23.52 16.39 -20.88
CA CYS A 231 22.71 17.26 -20.02
C CYS A 231 23.57 17.99 -18.98
N ILE A 232 24.58 17.34 -18.42
CA ILE A 232 25.55 17.94 -17.49
C ILE A 232 26.40 19.00 -18.17
N GLU A 233 26.83 18.74 -19.41
CA GLU A 233 27.53 19.73 -20.24
C GLU A 233 26.64 20.93 -20.56
N SER A 234 25.40 20.67 -20.98
CA SER A 234 24.41 21.72 -21.26
C SER A 234 24.09 22.57 -20.02
N ALA A 235 24.11 21.97 -18.82
CA ALA A 235 23.95 22.66 -17.55
C ALA A 235 25.22 23.39 -17.08
N CYS A 236 26.32 23.34 -17.83
CA CYS A 236 27.64 23.89 -17.47
C CYS A 236 28.22 23.29 -16.17
N LEU A 237 27.88 22.03 -15.85
CA LEU A 237 28.27 21.35 -14.62
C LEU A 237 29.43 20.36 -14.79
N SER A 238 29.96 20.17 -16.01
CA SER A 238 31.02 19.17 -16.29
C SER A 238 32.30 19.36 -15.49
N HIS A 239 32.65 20.59 -15.09
CA HIS A 239 33.82 20.86 -14.25
C HIS A 239 33.70 20.31 -12.82
N LYS A 240 32.50 19.88 -12.41
CA LYS A 240 32.20 19.25 -11.11
C LYS A 240 32.03 17.74 -11.23
N ALA A 241 32.15 17.17 -12.43
CA ALA A 241 31.88 15.77 -12.70
C ALA A 241 32.93 14.86 -12.05
N ILE A 242 32.45 13.84 -11.34
CA ILE A 242 33.23 12.68 -10.91
C ILE A 242 32.54 11.46 -11.48
N THR A 243 32.93 11.11 -12.70
CA THR A 243 32.35 10.01 -13.44
C THR A 243 33.00 8.69 -13.05
N TRP A 244 32.20 7.64 -13.13
CA TRP A 244 32.72 6.30 -13.35
C TRP A 244 32.42 5.89 -14.79
N SER A 245 33.25 5.05 -15.39
CA SER A 245 33.07 4.62 -16.78
C SER A 245 33.61 3.21 -16.98
N ARG A 246 33.00 2.46 -17.90
CA ARG A 246 33.48 1.16 -18.41
C ARG A 246 34.28 1.32 -19.70
N THR A 247 34.25 2.49 -20.33
CA THR A 247 34.85 2.74 -21.65
C THR A 247 36.03 3.70 -21.63
N ASP A 248 36.08 4.64 -20.68
CA ASP A 248 37.15 5.62 -20.49
C ASP A 248 38.10 5.21 -19.36
N SER A 249 39.30 4.73 -19.74
CA SER A 249 40.33 4.29 -18.79
C SER A 249 40.94 5.42 -17.96
N GLU A 250 40.76 6.68 -18.38
CA GLU A 250 41.26 7.85 -17.65
C GLU A 250 40.23 8.39 -16.64
N ALA A 251 39.02 7.81 -16.60
CA ALA A 251 37.99 8.21 -15.64
C ALA A 251 38.44 7.98 -14.18
N PRO A 252 38.04 8.85 -13.22
CA PRO A 252 38.41 8.70 -11.80
C PRO A 252 38.09 7.32 -11.19
N LEU A 253 37.02 6.68 -11.67
CA LEU A 253 36.66 5.29 -11.41
C LEU A 253 36.44 4.56 -12.75
N TYR A 254 37.45 3.83 -13.21
CA TYR A 254 37.35 3.00 -14.41
C TYR A 254 36.94 1.57 -14.05
N ILE A 255 35.91 1.04 -14.68
CA ILE A 255 35.41 -0.32 -14.47
C ILE A 255 35.94 -1.23 -15.58
N GLU A 256 37.05 -1.90 -15.32
CA GLU A 256 37.72 -2.81 -16.27
C GLU A 256 36.85 -4.01 -16.67
N SER A 257 36.16 -4.63 -15.70
CA SER A 257 35.30 -5.78 -15.97
C SER A 257 34.29 -6.06 -14.85
N ILE A 258 33.14 -6.60 -15.26
CA ILE A 258 32.07 -7.05 -14.37
C ILE A 258 31.82 -8.53 -14.67
N LYS A 259 32.08 -9.40 -13.70
CA LYS A 259 31.84 -10.84 -13.81
C LYS A 259 30.75 -11.25 -12.84
N LYS A 260 29.57 -11.56 -13.37
CA LYS A 260 28.43 -12.11 -12.61
C LYS A 260 28.67 -13.59 -12.33
N LEU A 261 28.53 -14.00 -11.07
CA LEU A 261 28.49 -15.40 -10.62
C LEU A 261 27.05 -15.75 -10.19
N ASP A 262 26.81 -16.94 -9.65
CA ASP A 262 25.45 -17.43 -9.32
C ASP A 262 24.73 -16.56 -8.27
N SER A 263 25.45 -15.99 -7.31
CA SER A 263 24.88 -15.20 -6.20
C SER A 263 25.62 -13.89 -5.88
N GLU A 264 26.70 -13.59 -6.60
CA GLU A 264 27.53 -12.40 -6.38
C GLU A 264 28.12 -11.89 -7.69
N THR A 265 28.55 -10.63 -7.72
CA THR A 265 29.22 -10.02 -8.87
C THR A 265 30.59 -9.53 -8.43
N ILE A 266 31.61 -9.86 -9.24
CA ILE A 266 32.97 -9.37 -9.10
C ILE A 266 33.16 -8.18 -10.05
N ILE A 267 33.51 -7.02 -9.49
CA ILE A 267 33.78 -5.77 -10.20
C ILE A 267 35.28 -5.49 -10.10
N ARG A 268 35.99 -5.52 -11.23
CA ARG A 268 37.38 -5.05 -11.31
C ARG A 268 37.39 -3.62 -11.80
N CYS A 269 38.15 -2.78 -11.13
CA CYS A 269 38.17 -1.35 -11.41
C CYS A 269 39.50 -0.72 -11.01
N THR A 270 39.85 0.37 -11.69
CA THR A 270 40.96 1.24 -11.33
C THR A 270 40.41 2.47 -10.61
N LEU A 271 40.87 2.72 -9.40
CA LEU A 271 40.49 3.87 -8.57
C LEU A 271 41.72 4.76 -8.37
N LEU A 272 41.71 5.96 -8.97
CA LEU A 272 42.86 6.89 -8.93
C LEU A 272 44.19 6.23 -9.34
N GLY A 273 44.16 5.38 -10.37
CA GLY A 273 45.35 4.66 -10.88
C GLY A 273 45.74 3.40 -10.10
N PHE A 274 44.94 2.96 -9.13
CA PHE A 274 45.17 1.70 -8.40
C PHE A 274 44.10 0.65 -8.72
N ASP A 275 44.55 -0.51 -9.19
CA ASP A 275 43.65 -1.63 -9.52
C ASP A 275 43.08 -2.25 -8.26
N ARG A 276 41.76 -2.49 -8.29
CA ARG A 276 41.00 -3.09 -7.20
C ARG A 276 39.94 -4.03 -7.72
N THR A 277 39.58 -4.97 -6.87
CA THR A 277 38.51 -5.93 -7.14
C THR A 277 37.54 -5.89 -5.98
N TYR A 278 36.27 -5.60 -6.27
CA TYR A 278 35.17 -5.63 -5.31
C TYR A 278 34.26 -6.82 -5.60
N THR A 279 33.66 -7.36 -4.56
CA THR A 279 32.59 -8.35 -4.66
C THR A 279 31.35 -7.76 -4.05
N ILE A 280 30.22 -7.83 -4.76
CA ILE A 280 28.89 -7.44 -4.24
C ILE A 280 27.93 -8.63 -4.30
N PRO A 281 27.01 -8.80 -3.34
CA PRO A 281 26.10 -9.94 -3.29
C PRO A 281 24.83 -9.71 -4.13
N PHE A 282 25.00 -9.18 -5.34
CA PHE A 282 23.92 -8.91 -6.28
C PHE A 282 24.34 -9.32 -7.70
N THR A 283 23.39 -9.74 -8.53
CA THR A 283 23.64 -10.18 -9.91
C THR A 283 22.84 -9.37 -10.95
N ASP A 284 21.86 -8.57 -10.51
CA ASP A 284 21.10 -7.69 -11.37
C ASP A 284 21.86 -6.39 -11.71
N ASP A 285 21.69 -5.90 -12.94
CA ASP A 285 22.45 -4.75 -13.45
C ASP A 285 22.19 -3.45 -12.68
N ALA A 286 20.97 -3.26 -12.19
CA ALA A 286 20.60 -2.06 -11.45
C ALA A 286 21.33 -1.98 -10.11
N SER A 287 21.39 -3.07 -9.35
CA SER A 287 22.13 -3.13 -8.08
C SER A 287 23.63 -2.97 -8.29
N ILE A 288 24.18 -3.55 -9.38
CA ILE A 288 25.58 -3.37 -9.75
C ILE A 288 25.88 -1.89 -10.01
N GLU A 289 25.06 -1.23 -10.83
CA GLU A 289 25.19 0.21 -11.13
C GLU A 289 25.06 1.07 -9.86
N ASN A 290 24.05 0.81 -9.02
CA ASN A 290 23.86 1.53 -7.76
C ASN A 290 25.05 1.36 -6.81
N ALA A 291 25.68 0.18 -6.77
CA ALA A 291 26.90 -0.04 -5.99
C ALA A 291 28.08 0.75 -6.54
N ILE A 292 28.23 0.84 -7.87
CA ILE A 292 29.29 1.63 -8.51
C ILE A 292 29.10 3.13 -8.24
N HIS A 293 27.87 3.65 -8.29
CA HIS A 293 27.55 5.01 -7.84
C HIS A 293 28.03 5.24 -6.39
N CYS A 294 27.79 4.27 -5.50
CA CYS A 294 28.28 4.35 -4.12
C CYS A 294 29.82 4.34 -4.03
N MET A 295 30.50 3.54 -4.86
CA MET A 295 31.97 3.51 -4.92
C MET A 295 32.54 4.87 -5.31
N ALA A 296 31.98 5.53 -6.33
CA ALA A 296 32.39 6.88 -6.74
C ALA A 296 32.15 7.93 -5.63
N VAL A 297 31.02 7.85 -4.92
CA VAL A 297 30.76 8.72 -3.75
C VAL A 297 31.80 8.53 -2.66
N MET A 298 32.11 7.28 -2.33
CA MET A 298 33.11 6.97 -1.31
C MET A 298 34.50 7.43 -1.73
N LEU A 299 34.85 7.27 -3.02
CA LEU A 299 36.12 7.73 -3.56
C LEU A 299 36.30 9.24 -3.35
N TYR A 300 35.27 10.04 -3.60
CA TYR A 300 35.34 11.49 -3.39
C TYR A 300 35.28 11.87 -1.91
N LEU A 301 34.28 11.38 -1.18
CA LEU A 301 34.00 11.82 0.19
C LEU A 301 35.08 11.37 1.17
N LYS A 302 35.59 10.15 1.02
CA LYS A 302 36.60 9.57 1.91
C LYS A 302 37.37 8.46 1.20
N PRO A 303 38.40 8.79 0.38
CA PRO A 303 39.15 7.83 -0.41
C PRO A 303 39.74 6.66 0.40
N THR A 304 40.03 6.85 1.69
CA THR A 304 40.51 5.76 2.55
C THR A 304 39.45 4.68 2.79
N SER A 305 38.16 5.02 2.74
CA SER A 305 37.06 4.10 2.99
C SER A 305 36.89 3.08 1.87
N VAL A 306 37.29 3.42 0.63
CA VAL A 306 37.27 2.46 -0.48
C VAL A 306 38.33 1.35 -0.33
N ASN A 307 39.28 1.48 0.62
CA ASN A 307 40.26 0.43 0.95
C ASN A 307 39.63 -0.78 1.65
N ASP A 308 38.48 -0.60 2.30
CA ASP A 308 37.78 -1.69 2.95
C ASP A 308 36.81 -2.38 1.96
N ILE A 309 37.40 -3.19 1.08
CA ILE A 309 36.70 -3.89 0.00
C ILE A 309 35.59 -4.82 0.54
N GLU A 310 35.79 -5.38 1.74
CA GLU A 310 34.85 -6.31 2.37
C GLU A 310 33.48 -5.69 2.68
N LYS A 311 33.39 -4.35 2.80
CA LYS A 311 32.11 -3.66 3.03
C LYS A 311 31.12 -3.89 1.89
N PHE A 312 31.61 -3.96 0.65
CA PHE A 312 30.77 -4.18 -0.53
C PHE A 312 30.17 -5.59 -0.58
N LYS A 313 30.93 -6.58 -0.10
CA LYS A 313 30.47 -7.97 -0.03
C LYS A 313 29.34 -8.16 0.99
N ARG A 314 29.28 -7.27 1.99
CA ARG A 314 28.27 -7.27 3.05
C ARG A 314 27.03 -6.46 2.72
N LEU A 315 26.99 -5.78 1.57
CA LEU A 315 25.79 -5.05 1.16
C LEU A 315 24.57 -5.96 1.23
N GLU A 316 23.49 -5.42 1.74
CA GLU A 316 22.25 -6.14 1.97
C GLU A 316 21.19 -5.64 1.00
N PRO A 317 20.36 -6.53 0.44
CA PRO A 317 19.19 -6.13 -0.31
C PRO A 317 18.37 -5.14 0.51
N VAL A 318 18.00 -4.02 -0.11
CA VAL A 318 17.16 -3.03 0.55
C VAL A 318 15.73 -3.55 0.54
N ALA A 319 15.27 -4.10 1.66
CA ALA A 319 13.89 -4.53 1.83
C ALA A 319 12.97 -3.31 1.66
N MET A 320 12.15 -3.33 0.60
CA MET A 320 11.35 -2.17 0.20
C MET A 320 10.14 -1.89 1.11
N ARG A 321 9.88 -2.71 2.16
CA ARG A 321 8.87 -2.54 3.21
C ARG A 321 9.05 -3.58 4.32
N LEU A 322 8.49 -3.32 5.52
CA LEU A 322 8.25 -4.34 6.55
C LEU A 322 7.35 -5.42 5.96
N ASP A 323 7.89 -6.62 5.80
CA ASP A 323 7.21 -7.74 5.16
C ASP A 323 6.38 -8.49 6.21
N VAL A 324 5.09 -8.62 5.97
CA VAL A 324 4.15 -9.30 6.88
C VAL A 324 3.77 -10.62 6.26
N LYS A 325 4.15 -11.71 6.93
CA LYS A 325 3.94 -13.08 6.46
C LYS A 325 3.05 -13.86 7.41
N GLN A 326 2.32 -14.84 6.88
CA GLN A 326 1.65 -15.81 7.74
C GLN A 326 2.66 -16.82 8.29
N GLY A 327 2.66 -16.98 9.61
CA GLY A 327 3.44 -17.98 10.31
C GLY A 327 2.65 -19.25 10.63
N ILE A 328 3.35 -20.26 11.09
CA ILE A 328 2.77 -21.49 11.63
C ILE A 328 1.88 -21.21 12.86
N ASN A 329 0.98 -22.14 13.18
CA ASN A 329 0.19 -22.12 14.43
C ASN A 329 -0.56 -20.80 14.70
N ASN A 330 -1.15 -20.19 13.66
CA ASN A 330 -1.86 -18.92 13.75
C ASN A 330 -0.99 -17.74 14.23
N CYS A 331 0.31 -17.78 13.93
CA CYS A 331 1.21 -16.66 14.16
C CYS A 331 1.22 -15.72 12.94
N LEU A 332 1.48 -14.44 13.18
CA LEU A 332 1.78 -13.47 12.14
C LEU A 332 3.23 -13.03 12.30
N LEU A 333 4.00 -13.04 11.21
CA LEU A 333 5.42 -12.71 11.21
C LEU A 333 5.60 -11.32 10.59
N ILE A 334 6.29 -10.44 11.29
CA ILE A 334 6.81 -9.19 10.73
C ILE A 334 8.31 -9.40 10.57
N ASN A 335 8.76 -9.49 9.33
CA ASN A 335 10.15 -9.76 9.00
C ASN A 335 10.92 -8.44 8.78
N ASP A 336 11.87 -8.17 9.67
CA ASP A 336 12.77 -7.00 9.64
C ASP A 336 14.22 -7.45 9.97
N THR A 337 14.68 -8.48 9.26
CA THR A 337 15.89 -9.27 9.61
C THR A 337 17.22 -8.71 9.09
N TYR A 338 17.21 -7.52 8.47
CA TYR A 338 18.36 -6.97 7.76
C TYR A 338 19.03 -5.83 8.54
N ASN A 339 18.27 -4.90 9.14
CA ASN A 339 18.84 -3.80 9.93
C ASN A 339 18.46 -3.89 11.42
N SER A 340 19.44 -3.75 12.31
CA SER A 340 19.25 -3.76 13.77
C SER A 340 19.92 -2.55 14.42
N ASP A 341 19.21 -1.42 14.42
CA ASP A 341 19.56 -0.22 15.18
C ASP A 341 18.37 0.24 16.03
N ILE A 342 18.61 1.12 17.01
CA ILE A 342 17.57 1.52 17.96
C ILE A 342 16.43 2.34 17.33
N ASN A 343 16.73 3.15 16.31
CA ASN A 343 15.73 3.97 15.63
C ASN A 343 14.87 3.11 14.70
N SER A 344 15.48 2.18 13.96
CA SER A 344 14.73 1.22 13.15
C SER A 344 13.92 0.24 14.02
N LEU A 345 14.39 -0.08 15.23
CA LEU A 345 13.62 -0.89 16.18
C LEU A 345 12.38 -0.15 16.67
N ASP A 346 12.48 1.14 17.00
CA ASP A 346 11.32 1.94 17.41
C ASP A 346 10.24 1.96 16.32
N ILE A 347 10.65 2.14 15.06
CA ILE A 347 9.75 2.12 13.90
C ILE A 347 9.11 0.74 13.69
N ALA A 348 9.89 -0.34 13.81
CA ALA A 348 9.40 -1.70 13.66
C ALA A 348 8.41 -2.07 14.78
N LEU A 349 8.67 -1.62 16.01
CA LEU A 349 7.77 -1.80 17.15
C LEU A 349 6.48 -0.99 17.00
N ASP A 350 6.54 0.24 16.46
CA ASP A 350 5.34 1.01 16.12
C ASP A 350 4.47 0.29 15.09
N PHE A 351 5.11 -0.31 14.09
CA PHE A 351 4.41 -1.11 13.11
C PHE A 351 3.79 -2.38 13.73
N GLN A 352 4.53 -3.11 14.57
CA GLN A 352 4.00 -4.26 15.31
C GLN A 352 2.81 -3.86 16.20
N GLN A 353 2.89 -2.73 16.90
CA GLN A 353 1.79 -2.23 17.72
C GLN A 353 0.57 -1.85 16.89
N SER A 354 0.75 -1.21 15.73
CA SER A 354 -0.37 -0.89 14.84
C SER A 354 -1.13 -2.14 14.39
N ARG A 355 -0.43 -3.28 14.24
CA ARG A 355 -1.01 -4.58 13.88
C ARG A 355 -1.57 -5.37 15.07
N ARG A 356 -1.12 -5.08 16.29
CA ARG A 356 -1.67 -5.69 17.52
C ARG A 356 -3.13 -5.28 17.74
N VAL A 357 -3.50 -4.05 17.41
CA VAL A 357 -4.85 -3.51 17.69
C VAL A 357 -5.94 -4.30 16.95
N GLU A 358 -5.59 -4.97 15.84
CA GLU A 358 -6.50 -5.75 14.98
C GLU A 358 -6.72 -7.21 15.46
N LYS A 359 -5.83 -7.77 16.30
CA LYS A 359 -5.90 -9.18 16.73
C LYS A 359 -5.40 -9.33 18.16
N ASN A 360 -6.14 -10.04 19.02
CA ASN A 360 -5.81 -10.28 20.43
C ASN A 360 -4.63 -11.27 20.62
N LEU A 361 -3.58 -11.12 19.83
CA LEU A 361 -2.39 -11.96 19.77
C LEU A 361 -1.34 -11.43 20.74
N LYS A 362 -0.59 -12.37 21.33
CA LYS A 362 0.54 -12.05 22.18
C LYS A 362 1.67 -11.46 21.31
N CYS A 363 2.15 -10.27 21.66
CA CYS A 363 3.23 -9.60 20.94
C CYS A 363 4.59 -10.11 21.40
N THR A 364 5.30 -10.77 20.49
CA THR A 364 6.63 -11.31 20.75
C THR A 364 7.65 -10.58 19.90
N LEU A 365 8.74 -10.14 20.53
CA LEU A 365 9.91 -9.59 19.85
C LEU A 365 11.03 -10.63 19.86
N ILE A 366 11.47 -11.07 18.68
CA ILE A 366 12.73 -11.82 18.51
C ILE A 366 13.79 -10.81 18.09
N LEU A 367 14.77 -10.57 18.96
CA LEU A 367 15.78 -9.52 18.79
C LEU A 367 17.20 -10.12 18.84
N SER A 368 18.04 -9.79 17.87
CA SER A 368 19.48 -10.09 17.96
C SER A 368 20.24 -9.03 18.75
N ASP A 369 21.49 -9.29 19.14
CA ASP A 369 22.36 -8.20 19.62
C ASP A 369 22.40 -7.06 18.59
N ILE A 370 22.32 -5.82 19.09
CA ILE A 370 22.49 -4.59 18.31
C ILE A 370 23.99 -4.25 18.33
N LEU A 371 24.64 -4.46 17.20
CA LEU A 371 26.06 -4.21 17.06
C LEU A 371 26.34 -2.74 16.75
N GLN A 372 27.55 -2.28 17.06
CA GLN A 372 28.10 -1.01 16.55
C GLN A 372 27.27 0.26 16.90
N SER A 373 26.45 0.21 17.96
CA SER A 373 25.59 1.33 18.39
C SER A 373 26.33 2.59 18.91
N GLY A 374 27.66 2.56 19.00
CA GLY A 374 28.46 3.62 19.65
C GLY A 374 28.17 3.82 21.14
N THR A 375 27.37 2.94 21.77
CA THR A 375 26.97 3.02 23.18
C THR A 375 27.38 1.77 23.94
N LEU A 376 27.73 1.91 25.22
CA LEU A 376 28.04 0.75 26.08
C LEU A 376 26.82 -0.19 26.17
N PRO A 377 27.00 -1.52 26.03
CA PRO A 377 25.90 -2.50 26.02
C PRO A 377 24.90 -2.35 27.17
N LYS A 378 25.40 -2.12 28.40
CA LYS A 378 24.57 -1.86 29.59
C LYS A 378 23.59 -0.68 29.41
N SER A 379 24.05 0.42 28.80
CA SER A 379 23.19 1.58 28.55
C SER A 379 22.26 1.36 27.35
N LEU A 380 22.71 0.62 26.34
CA LEU A 380 21.94 0.30 25.15
C LEU A 380 20.72 -0.55 25.52
N TYR A 381 20.92 -1.69 26.18
CA TYR A 381 19.82 -2.60 26.50
C TYR A 381 18.88 -2.06 27.59
N LYS A 382 19.32 -1.10 28.41
CA LYS A 382 18.40 -0.32 29.24
C LYS A 382 17.42 0.51 28.40
N LYS A 383 17.90 1.21 27.36
CA LYS A 383 17.03 1.95 26.44
C LYS A 383 16.12 1.04 25.62
N VAL A 384 16.63 -0.12 25.19
CA VAL A 384 15.82 -1.13 24.49
C VAL A 384 14.72 -1.67 25.42
N ALA A 385 15.03 -1.98 26.67
CA ALA A 385 14.03 -2.39 27.65
C ALA A 385 12.96 -1.31 27.91
N ASP A 386 13.37 -0.03 27.99
CA ASP A 386 12.44 1.10 28.10
C ASP A 386 11.52 1.21 26.87
N LEU A 387 12.05 1.00 25.65
CA LEU A 387 11.25 0.96 24.41
C LEU A 387 10.25 -0.19 24.41
N VAL A 388 10.71 -1.41 24.69
CA VAL A 388 9.88 -2.63 24.78
C VAL A 388 8.74 -2.44 25.80
N ARG A 389 9.02 -1.80 26.94
CA ARG A 389 8.02 -1.48 27.97
C ARG A 389 7.02 -0.43 27.49
N ARG A 390 7.48 0.68 26.89
CA ARG A 390 6.61 1.76 26.37
C ARG A 390 5.69 1.28 25.26
N LYS A 391 6.21 0.40 24.40
CA LYS A 391 5.46 -0.25 23.31
C LYS A 391 4.68 -1.47 23.78
N LYS A 392 4.60 -1.76 25.09
CA LYS A 392 3.78 -2.83 25.68
C LYS A 392 4.01 -4.22 25.07
N ILE A 393 5.25 -4.61 24.76
CA ILE A 393 5.55 -5.96 24.25
C ILE A 393 5.37 -6.99 25.37
N ASP A 394 4.78 -8.14 25.04
CA ASP A 394 4.41 -9.16 26.03
C ASP A 394 5.58 -10.14 26.30
N ARG A 395 6.34 -10.46 25.25
CA ARG A 395 7.46 -11.41 25.31
C ARG A 395 8.66 -10.96 24.48
N ILE A 396 9.86 -11.19 25.01
CA ILE A 396 11.11 -10.98 24.28
C ILE A 396 11.95 -12.26 24.23
N ILE A 397 12.48 -12.56 23.06
CA ILE A 397 13.46 -13.61 22.82
C ILE A 397 14.72 -12.92 22.32
N GLY A 398 15.74 -12.82 23.16
CA GLY A 398 17.01 -12.20 22.80
C GLY A 398 18.03 -13.24 22.35
N ILE A 399 18.74 -12.98 21.25
CA ILE A 399 19.76 -13.88 20.72
C ILE A 399 21.08 -13.12 20.57
N GLY A 400 22.07 -13.50 21.35
CA GLY A 400 23.37 -12.85 21.38
C GLY A 400 23.99 -12.80 22.78
N ARG A 401 25.29 -12.50 22.83
CA ARG A 401 26.06 -12.50 24.07
C ARG A 401 25.62 -11.35 24.98
N ASP A 402 25.44 -10.16 24.43
CA ASP A 402 25.15 -8.98 25.23
C ASP A 402 23.70 -8.99 25.71
N LEU A 403 22.72 -9.36 24.87
CA LEU A 403 21.33 -9.53 25.28
C LEU A 403 21.19 -10.58 26.39
N LYS A 404 21.98 -11.67 26.34
CA LYS A 404 21.98 -12.69 27.40
C LYS A 404 22.60 -12.17 28.69
N GLU A 405 23.71 -11.43 28.63
CA GLU A 405 24.36 -10.81 29.80
C GLU A 405 23.48 -9.72 30.45
N TYR A 406 22.82 -8.88 29.65
CA TYR A 406 22.00 -7.75 30.10
C TYR A 406 20.50 -8.03 30.12
N GLY A 407 20.08 -9.29 29.94
CA GLY A 407 18.68 -9.71 29.93
C GLY A 407 17.93 -9.43 31.25
N GLY A 408 18.67 -9.17 32.33
CA GLY A 408 18.14 -8.67 33.61
C GLY A 408 17.39 -7.34 33.49
N ALA A 409 17.63 -6.53 32.45
CA ALA A 409 16.97 -5.24 32.26
C ALA A 409 15.49 -5.33 31.78
N PHE A 410 15.05 -6.49 31.28
CA PHE A 410 13.69 -6.68 30.77
C PHE A 410 12.79 -7.28 31.85
N ASP A 411 11.68 -6.61 32.18
CA ASP A 411 10.69 -7.04 33.19
C ASP A 411 9.42 -7.66 32.55
N ILE A 412 9.60 -8.43 31.48
CA ILE A 412 8.53 -9.13 30.74
C ILE A 412 8.87 -10.61 30.58
N GLU A 413 7.98 -11.41 29.98
CA GLU A 413 8.31 -12.79 29.63
C GLU A 413 9.54 -12.80 28.71
N LYS A 414 10.61 -13.50 29.12
CA LYS A 414 11.91 -13.36 28.49
C LYS A 414 12.68 -14.66 28.40
N GLU A 415 13.33 -14.87 27.27
CA GLU A 415 14.27 -15.97 27.04
C GLU A 415 15.48 -15.46 26.27
N PHE A 416 16.66 -16.00 26.58
CA PHE A 416 17.91 -15.55 25.95
C PHE A 416 18.78 -16.73 25.52
N TYR A 417 19.28 -16.65 24.29
CA TYR A 417 20.10 -17.67 23.63
C TYR A 417 21.42 -17.05 23.17
N LEU A 418 22.51 -17.82 23.14
CA LEU A 418 23.79 -17.33 22.62
C LEU A 418 23.79 -17.28 21.10
N THR A 419 23.12 -18.23 20.44
CA THR A 419 23.08 -18.36 18.99
C THR A 419 21.70 -18.70 18.46
N THR A 420 21.48 -18.40 17.18
CA THR A 420 20.24 -18.73 16.47
C THR A 420 19.98 -20.24 16.42
N ASP A 421 21.02 -21.06 16.32
CA ASP A 421 20.88 -22.53 16.36
C ASP A 421 20.45 -23.05 17.73
N GLU A 422 20.94 -22.45 18.82
CA GLU A 422 20.50 -22.77 20.19
C GLU A 422 19.00 -22.46 20.34
N PHE A 423 18.57 -21.31 19.82
CA PHE A 423 17.17 -20.94 19.82
C PHE A 423 16.29 -21.87 18.98
N ILE A 424 16.65 -22.15 17.73
CA ILE A 424 15.88 -23.03 16.81
C ILE A 424 15.72 -24.44 17.39
N LYS A 425 16.74 -24.97 18.08
CA LYS A 425 16.69 -26.30 18.72
C LYS A 425 15.98 -26.30 20.07
N SER A 426 15.67 -25.13 20.63
CA SER A 426 15.04 -25.01 21.94
C SER A 426 13.60 -25.57 21.93
N PRO A 427 13.10 -26.05 23.08
CA PRO A 427 11.68 -26.38 23.23
C PRO A 427 10.76 -25.17 23.00
N SER A 428 11.28 -23.96 23.17
CA SER A 428 10.55 -22.70 23.04
C SER A 428 10.16 -22.39 21.60
N PHE A 429 11.04 -22.69 20.64
CA PHE A 429 10.78 -22.50 19.21
C PHE A 429 9.54 -23.26 18.72
N LYS A 430 9.22 -24.40 19.33
CA LYS A 430 8.05 -25.23 18.99
C LYS A 430 6.74 -24.75 19.63
N LYS A 431 6.79 -23.76 20.53
CA LYS A 431 5.63 -23.29 21.32
C LYS A 431 4.92 -22.08 20.73
N PHE A 432 5.44 -21.48 19.66
CA PHE A 432 4.78 -20.34 19.01
C PHE A 432 3.37 -20.74 18.58
N LYS A 433 2.39 -20.01 19.11
CA LYS A 433 0.98 -20.17 18.79
C LYS A 433 0.22 -18.91 19.19
N ASP A 434 -0.63 -18.41 18.30
CA ASP A 434 -1.44 -17.21 18.54
C ASP A 434 -0.59 -15.98 18.92
N GLU A 435 0.57 -15.81 18.27
CA GLU A 435 1.53 -14.72 18.53
C GLU A 435 1.73 -13.81 17.30
N LEU A 436 1.89 -12.51 17.55
CA LEU A 436 2.38 -11.54 16.57
C LEU A 436 3.89 -11.37 16.79
N ILE A 437 4.69 -11.94 15.90
CA ILE A 437 6.13 -12.09 16.06
C ILE A 437 6.85 -11.07 15.18
N LEU A 438 7.50 -10.09 15.79
CA LEU A 438 8.46 -9.22 15.12
C LEU A 438 9.84 -9.88 15.18
N ILE A 439 10.40 -10.18 14.01
CA ILE A 439 11.74 -10.75 13.88
C ILE A 439 12.67 -9.63 13.43
N LYS A 440 13.50 -9.13 14.36
CA LYS A 440 14.46 -8.06 14.08
C LYS A 440 15.87 -8.49 14.47
N GLY A 441 16.80 -8.44 13.53
CA GLY A 441 18.16 -8.87 13.80
C GLY A 441 19.16 -8.25 12.84
N SER A 442 20.43 -8.29 13.22
CA SER A 442 21.53 -8.03 12.28
C SER A 442 21.85 -9.32 11.54
N ARG A 443 22.28 -9.18 10.28
CA ARG A 443 22.50 -10.30 9.35
C ARG A 443 23.45 -11.39 9.86
N GLN A 444 24.43 -11.05 10.72
CA GLN A 444 25.35 -12.06 11.28
C GLN A 444 24.66 -13.15 12.12
N PHE A 445 23.42 -12.89 12.58
CA PHE A 445 22.63 -13.85 13.34
C PHE A 445 21.74 -14.73 12.47
N HIS A 446 21.67 -14.48 11.16
CA HIS A 446 20.95 -15.32 10.21
C HIS A 446 19.47 -15.55 10.54
N PHE A 447 18.75 -14.50 10.94
CA PHE A 447 17.34 -14.58 11.35
C PHE A 447 16.38 -14.87 10.19
N GLU A 448 16.82 -14.76 8.94
CA GLU A 448 16.11 -15.28 7.77
C GLU A 448 15.72 -16.75 7.96
N ARG A 449 16.58 -17.55 8.61
CA ARG A 449 16.32 -18.95 8.95
C ARG A 449 15.17 -19.11 9.94
N ILE A 450 15.05 -18.19 10.90
CA ILE A 450 13.92 -18.16 11.85
C ILE A 450 12.64 -17.85 11.08
N SER A 451 12.67 -16.83 10.21
CA SER A 451 11.53 -16.45 9.38
C SER A 451 11.09 -17.61 8.50
N GLU A 452 11.99 -18.27 7.77
CA GLU A 452 11.68 -19.39 6.87
C GLU A 452 11.08 -20.61 7.58
N LEU A 453 11.54 -20.90 8.80
CA LEU A 453 11.05 -22.03 9.60
C LEU A 453 9.71 -21.74 10.26
N LEU A 454 9.44 -20.47 10.58
CA LEU A 454 8.16 -20.03 11.12
C LEU A 454 7.16 -19.71 10.01
N GLU A 455 7.60 -19.41 8.79
CA GLU A 455 6.77 -19.05 7.64
C GLU A 455 6.00 -20.26 7.12
N LYS A 456 4.73 -20.03 6.78
CA LYS A 456 3.90 -21.05 6.13
C LYS A 456 4.32 -21.18 4.65
N LYS A 457 5.01 -22.27 4.27
CA LYS A 457 5.35 -22.57 2.86
C LYS A 457 4.09 -22.92 2.06
N VAL A 458 3.92 -22.35 0.87
CA VAL A 458 2.73 -22.56 0.00
C VAL A 458 3.17 -22.92 -1.42
N HIS A 459 3.09 -24.20 -1.79
CA HIS A 459 3.10 -24.71 -3.17
C HIS A 459 1.64 -25.02 -3.57
N GLU A 460 0.84 -24.00 -3.91
CA GLU A 460 -0.62 -24.18 -4.02
C GLU A 460 -1.27 -23.26 -5.06
N THR A 461 -2.48 -23.64 -5.48
CA THR A 461 -3.44 -22.85 -6.26
C THR A 461 -3.57 -21.42 -5.73
N ILE A 462 -3.42 -20.43 -6.62
CA ILE A 462 -3.48 -19.00 -6.29
C ILE A 462 -4.50 -18.25 -7.14
N LEU A 463 -5.08 -17.20 -6.55
CA LEU A 463 -5.87 -16.20 -7.26
C LEU A 463 -5.06 -14.89 -7.33
N GLU A 464 -4.53 -14.60 -8.50
CA GLU A 464 -3.83 -13.34 -8.76
C GLU A 464 -4.84 -12.22 -9.00
N VAL A 465 -4.63 -11.05 -8.38
CA VAL A 465 -5.50 -9.88 -8.47
C VAL A 465 -4.69 -8.67 -8.91
N ASN A 466 -4.98 -8.17 -10.11
CA ASN A 466 -4.34 -6.99 -10.71
C ASN A 466 -5.04 -5.71 -10.22
N LEU A 467 -4.37 -4.94 -9.36
CA LEU A 467 -4.93 -3.70 -8.81
C LEU A 467 -4.96 -2.56 -9.83
N ASP A 468 -4.09 -2.56 -10.84
CA ASP A 468 -4.15 -1.55 -11.91
C ASP A 468 -5.31 -1.80 -12.87
N ALA A 469 -5.70 -3.06 -13.08
CA ALA A 469 -6.92 -3.39 -13.82
C ALA A 469 -8.18 -2.90 -13.08
N VAL A 470 -8.21 -2.98 -11.74
CA VAL A 470 -9.29 -2.41 -10.92
C VAL A 470 -9.38 -0.90 -11.12
N VAL A 471 -8.24 -0.21 -11.05
CA VAL A 471 -8.15 1.25 -11.25
C VAL A 471 -8.55 1.64 -12.66
N HIS A 472 -8.09 0.88 -13.67
CA HIS A 472 -8.46 1.06 -15.07
C HIS A 472 -9.98 0.96 -15.25
N ASN A 473 -10.60 -0.10 -14.75
CA ASN A 473 -12.05 -0.31 -14.85
C ASN A 473 -12.83 0.79 -14.13
N PHE A 474 -12.41 1.17 -12.92
CA PHE A 474 -12.99 2.28 -12.17
C PHE A 474 -12.94 3.59 -12.98
N ASN A 475 -11.78 3.92 -13.55
CA ASN A 475 -11.61 5.14 -14.35
C ASN A 475 -12.38 5.08 -15.68
N TYR A 476 -12.48 3.91 -16.30
CA TYR A 476 -13.25 3.69 -17.52
C TYR A 476 -14.76 3.95 -17.32
N TYR A 477 -15.33 3.52 -16.20
CA TYR A 477 -16.71 3.87 -15.88
C TYR A 477 -16.83 5.33 -15.47
N ARG A 478 -15.88 5.86 -14.70
CA ARG A 478 -15.87 7.26 -14.28
C ARG A 478 -15.80 8.22 -15.47
N SER A 479 -15.09 7.87 -16.55
CA SER A 479 -15.01 8.70 -17.76
C SER A 479 -16.31 8.79 -18.54
N LYS A 480 -17.30 7.92 -18.26
CA LYS A 480 -18.64 7.99 -18.85
C LYS A 480 -19.57 8.93 -18.06
N LEU A 481 -19.18 9.31 -16.84
CA LEU A 481 -20.01 10.10 -15.95
C LEU A 481 -19.68 11.59 -16.08
N LYS A 482 -20.65 12.42 -15.71
CA LYS A 482 -20.43 13.85 -15.48
C LYS A 482 -19.47 14.02 -14.28
N PRO A 483 -18.63 15.06 -14.28
CA PRO A 483 -17.65 15.28 -13.21
C PRO A 483 -18.23 15.33 -11.79
N GLU A 484 -19.48 15.79 -11.64
CA GLU A 484 -20.20 15.90 -10.38
C GLU A 484 -20.86 14.60 -9.90
N THR A 485 -21.06 13.63 -10.79
CA THR A 485 -21.77 12.38 -10.47
C THR A 485 -20.86 11.46 -9.66
N LYS A 486 -21.34 11.07 -8.48
CA LYS A 486 -20.61 10.21 -7.55
C LYS A 486 -20.63 8.75 -7.97
N MET A 487 -19.72 7.95 -7.43
CA MET A 487 -19.70 6.51 -7.65
C MET A 487 -19.62 5.70 -6.36
N VAL A 488 -20.53 4.73 -6.21
CA VAL A 488 -20.43 3.65 -5.23
C VAL A 488 -19.77 2.44 -5.90
N CYS A 489 -18.67 1.94 -5.36
CA CYS A 489 -18.09 0.66 -5.79
C CYS A 489 -18.53 -0.49 -4.88
N MET A 490 -18.98 -1.59 -5.48
CA MET A 490 -19.49 -2.75 -4.75
C MET A 490 -18.33 -3.68 -4.36
N VAL A 491 -18.08 -3.83 -3.07
CA VAL A 491 -17.02 -4.67 -2.49
C VAL A 491 -17.66 -5.69 -1.55
N LYS A 492 -18.59 -6.48 -2.11
CA LYS A 492 -19.47 -7.40 -1.37
C LYS A 492 -19.05 -8.85 -1.59
N ALA A 493 -19.45 -9.75 -0.69
CA ALA A 493 -19.16 -11.17 -0.82
C ALA A 493 -17.65 -11.40 -0.99
N PHE A 494 -16.90 -10.91 0.00
CA PHE A 494 -15.43 -10.90 -0.02
C PHE A 494 -14.84 -10.17 -1.25
N GLY A 495 -15.45 -9.04 -1.64
CA GLY A 495 -15.08 -8.27 -2.84
C GLY A 495 -15.12 -9.12 -4.11
N TYR A 496 -16.24 -9.82 -4.31
CA TYR A 496 -16.46 -10.92 -5.25
C TYR A 496 -15.23 -11.83 -5.43
N GLY A 497 -14.84 -12.46 -4.32
CA GLY A 497 -13.81 -13.50 -4.25
C GLY A 497 -12.36 -13.01 -4.31
N ALA A 498 -12.09 -11.80 -4.81
CA ALA A 498 -10.76 -11.23 -4.94
C ALA A 498 -10.19 -10.69 -3.62
N GLY A 499 -11.02 -10.52 -2.59
CA GLY A 499 -10.64 -10.04 -1.27
C GLY A 499 -10.95 -8.55 -1.08
N SER A 500 -11.71 -8.25 -0.01
CA SER A 500 -12.33 -6.94 0.17
C SER A 500 -11.34 -5.81 0.47
N TYR A 501 -10.31 -6.07 1.29
CA TYR A 501 -9.44 -5.02 1.81
C TYR A 501 -8.60 -4.33 0.73
N GLU A 502 -7.81 -5.09 -0.05
CA GLU A 502 -6.90 -4.49 -1.03
C GLU A 502 -7.66 -3.76 -2.15
N LEU A 503 -8.86 -4.25 -2.51
CA LEU A 503 -9.76 -3.53 -3.40
C LEU A 503 -10.26 -2.22 -2.78
N ALA A 504 -10.80 -2.27 -1.56
CA ALA A 504 -11.31 -1.08 -0.87
C ALA A 504 -10.23 -0.02 -0.66
N LYS A 505 -9.01 -0.44 -0.30
CA LYS A 505 -7.86 0.43 -0.13
C LYS A 505 -7.45 1.09 -1.44
N THR A 506 -7.34 0.30 -2.51
CA THR A 506 -7.01 0.82 -3.85
C THR A 506 -8.07 1.82 -4.31
N LEU A 507 -9.35 1.52 -4.16
CA LEU A 507 -10.44 2.44 -4.50
C LEU A 507 -10.41 3.73 -3.66
N GLN A 508 -10.08 3.65 -2.38
CA GLN A 508 -9.90 4.81 -1.51
C GLN A 508 -8.73 5.69 -1.97
N GLU A 509 -7.58 5.10 -2.31
CA GLU A 509 -6.41 5.82 -2.86
C GLU A 509 -6.77 6.55 -4.17
N HIS A 510 -7.67 5.97 -4.97
CA HIS A 510 -8.16 6.53 -6.23
C HIS A 510 -9.43 7.39 -6.09
N ARG A 511 -9.79 7.78 -4.85
CA ARG A 511 -10.87 8.73 -4.53
C ARG A 511 -12.27 8.25 -4.95
N CYS A 512 -12.57 6.98 -4.75
CA CYS A 512 -13.95 6.50 -4.82
C CYS A 512 -14.83 7.22 -3.78
N ASP A 513 -16.04 7.65 -4.16
CA ASP A 513 -16.92 8.42 -3.26
C ASP A 513 -17.49 7.55 -2.14
N TYR A 514 -17.90 6.33 -2.48
CA TYR A 514 -18.58 5.39 -1.59
C TYR A 514 -18.16 3.96 -1.91
N LEU A 515 -18.12 3.11 -0.88
CA LEU A 515 -18.12 1.66 -1.05
C LEU A 515 -19.45 1.08 -0.57
N ALA A 516 -19.78 -0.12 -1.03
CA ALA A 516 -20.91 -0.87 -0.50
C ALA A 516 -20.54 -2.32 -0.22
N VAL A 517 -20.88 -2.80 0.98
CA VAL A 517 -20.71 -4.17 1.48
C VAL A 517 -22.08 -4.86 1.60
N ALA A 518 -22.10 -6.19 1.74
CA ALA A 518 -23.34 -6.94 1.89
C ALA A 518 -23.92 -6.79 3.30
N VAL A 519 -23.10 -7.05 4.32
CA VAL A 519 -23.49 -7.09 5.74
C VAL A 519 -22.58 -6.17 6.57
N ALA A 520 -22.99 -5.86 7.80
CA ALA A 520 -22.25 -4.94 8.66
C ALA A 520 -20.85 -5.47 9.02
N ASP A 521 -20.70 -6.78 9.21
CA ASP A 521 -19.42 -7.40 9.59
C ASP A 521 -18.34 -7.19 8.51
N GLU A 522 -18.69 -7.30 7.22
CA GLU A 522 -17.77 -6.95 6.12
C GLU A 522 -17.34 -5.48 6.20
N GLY A 523 -18.25 -4.57 6.58
CA GLY A 523 -17.95 -3.15 6.74
C GLY A 523 -17.07 -2.87 7.96
N GLU A 524 -17.30 -3.58 9.07
CA GLU A 524 -16.48 -3.52 10.27
C GLU A 524 -15.04 -3.98 9.99
N GLU A 525 -14.87 -5.09 9.27
CA GLU A 525 -13.55 -5.58 8.85
C GLU A 525 -12.79 -4.52 8.05
N LEU A 526 -13.45 -3.89 7.08
CA LEU A 526 -12.83 -2.80 6.30
C LEU A 526 -12.47 -1.58 7.17
N ARG A 527 -13.31 -1.24 8.14
CA ARG A 527 -13.04 -0.13 9.07
C ARG A 527 -11.85 -0.42 9.98
N LYS A 528 -11.76 -1.64 10.51
CA LYS A 528 -10.61 -2.11 11.31
C LYS A 528 -9.30 -1.99 10.53
N GLU A 529 -9.31 -2.30 9.24
CA GLU A 529 -8.14 -2.20 8.35
C GLU A 529 -7.86 -0.77 7.81
N GLY A 530 -8.59 0.25 8.31
CA GLY A 530 -8.31 1.66 8.02
C GLY A 530 -9.01 2.25 6.79
N ILE A 531 -10.06 1.59 6.27
CA ILE A 531 -10.91 2.18 5.23
C ILE A 531 -11.79 3.26 5.86
N SER A 532 -11.65 4.50 5.39
CA SER A 532 -12.31 5.70 5.90
C SER A 532 -13.40 6.25 4.98
N ILE A 533 -13.43 5.84 3.70
CA ILE A 533 -14.50 6.26 2.78
C ILE A 533 -15.87 5.77 3.25
N PRO A 534 -16.95 6.54 3.00
CA PRO A 534 -18.31 6.15 3.35
C PRO A 534 -18.67 4.73 2.87
N LEU A 535 -19.26 3.92 3.75
CA LEU A 535 -19.57 2.51 3.51
C LEU A 535 -21.07 2.28 3.64
N ILE A 536 -21.71 1.83 2.57
CA ILE A 536 -23.12 1.45 2.55
C ILE A 536 -23.24 -0.04 2.92
N VAL A 537 -24.04 -0.36 3.93
CA VAL A 537 -24.41 -1.74 4.27
C VAL A 537 -25.76 -2.06 3.64
N MET A 538 -25.79 -3.02 2.72
CA MET A 538 -26.97 -3.22 1.87
C MET A 538 -27.97 -4.24 2.40
N ASN A 539 -27.59 -5.04 3.39
CA ASN A 539 -28.50 -5.90 4.13
C ASN A 539 -28.25 -5.77 5.63
N PRO A 540 -28.61 -4.64 6.25
CA PRO A 540 -28.43 -4.44 7.68
C PRO A 540 -29.42 -5.30 8.48
N GLU A 541 -28.92 -5.93 9.55
CA GLU A 541 -29.72 -6.71 10.48
C GLU A 541 -29.93 -5.96 11.80
N PHE A 542 -31.02 -6.24 12.52
CA PHE A 542 -31.28 -5.61 13.82
C PHE A 542 -30.16 -5.88 14.85
N SER A 543 -29.57 -7.07 14.80
CA SER A 543 -28.41 -7.49 15.61
C SER A 543 -27.17 -6.64 15.33
N SER A 544 -27.05 -6.11 14.12
CA SER A 544 -25.87 -5.40 13.64
C SER A 544 -25.83 -3.90 13.97
N PHE A 545 -26.87 -3.35 14.62
CA PHE A 545 -26.95 -1.92 14.92
C PHE A 545 -25.75 -1.38 15.71
N ASN A 546 -25.23 -2.15 16.68
CA ASN A 546 -23.98 -1.82 17.37
C ASN A 546 -22.84 -1.61 16.38
N VAL A 547 -22.62 -2.60 15.52
CA VAL A 547 -21.55 -2.63 14.53
C VAL A 547 -21.69 -1.45 13.57
N LEU A 548 -22.91 -1.16 13.11
CA LEU A 548 -23.17 -0.01 12.23
C LEU A 548 -22.73 1.30 12.88
N PHE A 549 -23.24 1.61 14.09
CA PHE A 549 -23.00 2.88 14.75
C PHE A 549 -21.54 3.08 15.16
N GLU A 550 -20.92 2.05 15.76
CA GLU A 550 -19.52 2.14 16.23
C GLU A 550 -18.54 2.34 15.07
N ASN A 551 -18.86 1.77 13.91
CA ASN A 551 -18.00 1.81 12.73
C ASN A 551 -18.45 2.83 11.67
N GLN A 552 -19.44 3.68 11.97
CA GLN A 552 -19.96 4.71 11.06
C GLN A 552 -20.30 4.13 9.67
N LEU A 553 -21.10 3.05 9.66
CA LEU A 553 -21.56 2.38 8.44
C LEU A 553 -22.99 2.82 8.12
N GLU A 554 -23.27 3.22 6.88
CA GLU A 554 -24.54 3.79 6.46
C GLU A 554 -25.50 2.67 5.98
N PRO A 555 -26.59 2.35 6.69
CA PRO A 555 -27.46 1.23 6.33
C PRO A 555 -28.45 1.57 5.22
N GLU A 556 -28.70 0.59 4.35
CA GLU A 556 -29.88 0.52 3.49
C GLU A 556 -31.15 0.30 4.33
N VAL A 557 -32.13 1.19 4.21
CA VAL A 557 -33.43 1.06 4.87
C VAL A 557 -34.51 0.82 3.83
N TYR A 558 -35.17 -0.33 3.94
CA TYR A 558 -36.11 -0.86 2.94
C TYR A 558 -37.48 -1.26 3.51
N SER A 559 -37.73 -1.07 4.81
CA SER A 559 -39.02 -1.38 5.45
C SER A 559 -39.28 -0.53 6.68
N PHE A 560 -40.56 -0.35 7.03
CA PHE A 560 -40.98 0.37 8.22
C PHE A 560 -40.46 -0.27 9.52
N ARG A 561 -40.43 -1.60 9.59
CA ARG A 561 -39.91 -2.32 10.75
C ARG A 561 -38.44 -1.98 11.02
N LEU A 562 -37.62 -1.91 9.97
CA LEU A 562 -36.22 -1.53 10.08
C LEU A 562 -36.06 -0.04 10.43
N LEU A 563 -36.84 0.81 9.76
CA LEU A 563 -36.86 2.26 10.01
C LEU A 563 -37.17 2.57 11.49
N ASP A 564 -38.26 2.03 12.02
CA ASP A 564 -38.69 2.26 13.40
C ASP A 564 -37.68 1.75 14.43
N ALA A 565 -37.08 0.58 14.16
CA ALA A 565 -36.07 0.03 15.05
C ALA A 565 -34.80 0.90 15.08
N MET A 566 -34.39 1.45 13.93
CA MET A 566 -33.27 2.38 13.84
C MET A 566 -33.56 3.68 14.58
N ILE A 567 -34.75 4.27 14.39
CA ILE A 567 -35.20 5.47 15.12
C ILE A 567 -35.10 5.21 16.63
N LYS A 568 -35.77 4.17 17.10
CA LYS A 568 -35.78 3.80 18.53
C LYS A 568 -34.37 3.58 19.09
N GLU A 569 -33.50 2.94 18.32
CA GLU A 569 -32.15 2.64 18.80
C GLU A 569 -31.24 3.88 18.81
N THR A 570 -31.36 4.76 17.82
CA THR A 570 -30.64 6.05 17.81
C THR A 570 -31.08 6.95 18.96
N GLU A 571 -32.39 7.04 19.23
CA GLU A 571 -32.96 7.74 20.39
C GLU A 571 -32.42 7.18 21.71
N ARG A 572 -32.43 5.84 21.88
CA ARG A 572 -31.92 5.17 23.08
C ARG A 572 -30.45 5.50 23.36
N ARG A 573 -29.65 5.75 22.32
CA ARG A 573 -28.22 6.06 22.41
C ARG A 573 -27.91 7.55 22.38
N GLY A 574 -28.90 8.41 22.17
CA GLY A 574 -28.67 9.85 21.96
C GLY A 574 -27.87 10.16 20.69
N ILE A 575 -27.94 9.30 19.67
CA ILE A 575 -27.35 9.56 18.35
C ILE A 575 -28.29 10.49 17.59
N THR A 576 -27.75 11.48 16.89
CA THR A 576 -28.52 12.41 16.05
C THR A 576 -28.00 12.42 14.62
N SER A 577 -28.92 12.57 13.66
CA SER A 577 -28.62 12.73 12.23
C SER A 577 -27.76 11.60 11.64
N TYR A 578 -27.98 10.37 12.07
CA TYR A 578 -27.28 9.21 11.53
C TYR A 578 -27.70 8.94 10.06
N PRO A 579 -26.77 8.90 9.10
CA PRO A 579 -27.10 8.78 7.69
C PRO A 579 -27.64 7.39 7.34
N ILE A 580 -28.75 7.36 6.59
CA ILE A 580 -29.36 6.14 6.05
C ILE A 580 -29.65 6.27 4.55
N HIS A 581 -29.75 5.15 3.85
CA HIS A 581 -30.05 5.10 2.42
C HIS A 581 -31.44 4.48 2.18
N ILE A 582 -32.39 5.28 1.71
CA ILE A 582 -33.76 4.82 1.48
C ILE A 582 -33.84 4.04 0.17
N LYS A 583 -34.32 2.80 0.24
CA LYS A 583 -34.53 1.99 -0.96
C LYS A 583 -35.99 1.97 -1.37
N ILE A 584 -36.23 2.27 -2.64
CA ILE A 584 -37.54 2.21 -3.27
C ILE A 584 -37.59 1.00 -4.19
N ASP A 585 -38.66 0.23 -4.12
CA ASP A 585 -38.97 -0.79 -5.10
C ASP A 585 -39.65 -0.15 -6.31
N THR A 586 -39.02 -0.27 -7.48
CA THR A 586 -39.57 0.22 -8.75
C THR A 586 -40.02 -0.92 -9.67
N GLY A 587 -40.12 -2.14 -9.14
CA GLY A 587 -40.57 -3.32 -9.88
C GLY A 587 -39.63 -4.53 -9.80
N MET A 588 -38.66 -4.51 -8.87
CA MET A 588 -37.80 -5.69 -8.60
C MET A 588 -38.48 -6.65 -7.61
N HIS A 589 -39.35 -6.13 -6.73
CA HIS A 589 -40.10 -6.93 -5.75
C HIS A 589 -39.24 -7.79 -4.83
N ARG A 590 -38.04 -7.28 -4.49
CA ARG A 590 -37.10 -7.94 -3.59
C ARG A 590 -37.05 -7.25 -2.23
N LEU A 591 -36.63 -5.99 -2.20
CA LEU A 591 -36.54 -5.14 -1.01
C LEU A 591 -36.73 -3.69 -1.43
N GLY A 592 -37.47 -2.93 -0.63
CA GLY A 592 -37.69 -1.50 -0.81
C GLY A 592 -39.10 -1.10 -0.38
N PHE A 593 -39.25 0.18 -0.02
CA PHE A 593 -40.56 0.79 0.14
C PHE A 593 -41.26 0.87 -1.22
N GLN A 594 -42.58 0.68 -1.21
CA GLN A 594 -43.38 0.93 -2.40
C GLN A 594 -43.49 2.44 -2.63
N PRO A 595 -43.72 2.90 -3.88
CA PRO A 595 -43.96 4.31 -4.17
C PRO A 595 -45.03 4.95 -3.27
N GLU A 596 -46.08 4.20 -2.90
CA GLU A 596 -47.16 4.68 -2.03
C GLU A 596 -46.73 4.90 -0.56
N ASP A 597 -45.62 4.30 -0.12
CA ASP A 597 -45.15 4.39 1.27
C ASP A 597 -44.40 5.70 1.57
N VAL A 598 -44.00 6.45 0.53
CA VAL A 598 -43.12 7.63 0.62
C VAL A 598 -43.64 8.73 1.55
N PRO A 599 -44.95 9.09 1.54
CA PRO A 599 -45.49 10.07 2.48
C PRO A 599 -45.30 9.65 3.94
N GLU A 600 -45.48 8.36 4.24
CA GLU A 600 -45.33 7.83 5.60
C GLU A 600 -43.85 7.74 6.01
N VAL A 601 -42.95 7.41 5.09
CA VAL A 601 -41.50 7.48 5.31
C VAL A 601 -41.08 8.92 5.67
N CYS A 602 -41.57 9.92 4.91
CA CYS A 602 -41.30 11.33 5.20
C CYS A 602 -41.81 11.76 6.58
N ARG A 603 -43.04 11.37 6.92
CA ARG A 603 -43.66 11.68 8.22
C ARG A 603 -42.79 11.16 9.36
N ARG A 604 -42.41 9.87 9.32
CA ARG A 604 -41.58 9.26 10.36
C ARG A 604 -40.20 9.89 10.47
N LEU A 605 -39.57 10.22 9.35
CA LEU A 605 -38.27 10.87 9.36
C LEU A 605 -38.31 12.30 9.95
N LYS A 606 -39.42 13.03 9.82
CA LYS A 606 -39.58 14.38 10.39
C LYS A 606 -39.92 14.40 11.88
N GLU A 607 -40.53 13.35 12.41
CA GLU A 607 -40.96 13.25 13.81
C GLU A 607 -39.83 12.85 14.78
N GLN A 608 -38.62 12.65 14.27
CA GLN A 608 -37.46 12.15 15.01
C GLN A 608 -36.20 12.91 14.59
N SER A 609 -35.12 12.78 15.37
CA SER A 609 -33.84 13.45 15.08
C SER A 609 -32.65 12.49 14.99
N GLY A 610 -32.87 11.20 15.23
CA GLY A 610 -31.83 10.20 15.34
C GLY A 610 -31.19 9.77 14.01
N ILE A 611 -31.97 9.73 12.93
CA ILE A 611 -31.54 9.34 11.58
C ILE A 611 -31.89 10.42 10.53
N VAL A 612 -31.15 10.43 9.42
CA VAL A 612 -31.39 11.34 8.28
C VAL A 612 -31.24 10.60 6.96
N ALA A 613 -32.11 10.87 6.00
CA ALA A 613 -32.00 10.27 4.66
C ALA A 613 -30.82 10.91 3.92
N ARG A 614 -29.75 10.14 3.71
CA ARG A 614 -28.56 10.57 2.96
C ARG A 614 -28.75 10.40 1.47
N SER A 615 -29.33 9.28 1.06
CA SER A 615 -29.66 8.98 -0.32
C SER A 615 -31.00 8.28 -0.45
N VAL A 616 -31.54 8.31 -1.67
CA VAL A 616 -32.63 7.46 -2.13
C VAL A 616 -32.18 6.69 -3.36
N PHE A 617 -32.54 5.43 -3.47
CA PHE A 617 -32.12 4.60 -4.59
C PHE A 617 -33.07 3.44 -4.94
N SER A 618 -32.92 2.92 -6.15
CA SER A 618 -33.55 1.68 -6.60
C SER A 618 -32.59 0.85 -7.44
N HIS A 619 -33.01 -0.34 -7.88
CA HIS A 619 -32.20 -1.27 -8.69
C HIS A 619 -32.90 -1.59 -10.01
N LEU A 620 -32.18 -1.44 -11.12
CA LEU A 620 -32.67 -1.80 -12.45
C LEU A 620 -32.67 -3.32 -12.61
N VAL A 621 -33.77 -3.88 -13.13
CA VAL A 621 -33.98 -5.33 -13.24
C VAL A 621 -33.35 -5.90 -14.51
N GLY A 622 -33.56 -5.23 -15.66
CA GLY A 622 -33.21 -5.76 -16.98
C GLY A 622 -32.24 -4.89 -17.78
N SER A 623 -31.52 -3.98 -17.10
CA SER A 623 -30.58 -3.04 -17.73
C SER A 623 -29.42 -3.69 -18.49
N ASP A 624 -29.20 -4.99 -18.34
CA ASP A 624 -28.21 -5.82 -19.05
C ASP A 624 -28.71 -6.34 -20.41
N SER A 625 -30.01 -6.25 -20.70
CA SER A 625 -30.61 -6.75 -21.95
C SER A 625 -31.49 -5.70 -22.64
N TYR A 626 -31.37 -5.62 -23.97
CA TYR A 626 -32.18 -4.73 -24.81
C TYR A 626 -33.67 -5.08 -24.83
N ILE A 627 -34.00 -6.35 -24.54
CA ILE A 627 -35.39 -6.82 -24.55
C ILE A 627 -36.21 -6.17 -23.42
N PHE A 628 -35.56 -5.67 -22.37
CA PHE A 628 -36.22 -5.10 -21.19
C PHE A 628 -36.11 -3.57 -21.10
N ASP A 629 -35.82 -2.89 -22.20
CA ASP A 629 -35.60 -1.43 -22.21
C ASP A 629 -36.84 -0.64 -21.82
N ASP A 630 -38.02 -1.05 -22.30
CA ASP A 630 -39.28 -0.39 -21.95
C ASP A 630 -39.58 -0.50 -20.45
N PHE A 631 -39.28 -1.66 -19.86
CA PHE A 631 -39.41 -1.86 -18.41
C PHE A 631 -38.38 -1.02 -17.64
N THR A 632 -37.13 -1.00 -18.10
CA THR A 632 -36.05 -0.20 -17.50
C THR A 632 -36.40 1.29 -17.51
N LYS A 633 -36.93 1.83 -18.62
CA LYS A 633 -37.42 3.21 -18.70
C LYS A 633 -38.56 3.48 -17.73
N LYS A 634 -39.53 2.56 -17.61
CA LYS A 634 -40.61 2.66 -16.63
C LYS A 634 -40.07 2.71 -15.19
N GLN A 635 -39.02 1.94 -14.85
CA GLN A 635 -38.37 2.02 -13.55
C GLN A 635 -37.73 3.39 -13.31
N LEU A 636 -37.02 3.91 -14.32
CA LEU A 636 -36.36 5.23 -14.27
C LEU A 636 -37.38 6.36 -14.05
N ASP A 637 -38.50 6.34 -14.78
CA ASP A 637 -39.58 7.33 -14.64
C ASP A 637 -40.23 7.26 -13.26
N THR A 638 -40.54 6.05 -12.80
CA THR A 638 -41.13 5.82 -11.47
C THR A 638 -40.19 6.32 -10.37
N PHE A 639 -38.90 5.98 -10.45
CA PHE A 639 -37.91 6.40 -9.47
C PHE A 639 -37.73 7.91 -9.45
N THR A 640 -37.67 8.56 -10.62
CA THR A 640 -37.51 10.01 -10.73
C THR A 640 -38.67 10.75 -10.05
N ARG A 641 -39.91 10.30 -10.28
CA ARG A 641 -41.10 10.85 -9.62
C ARG A 641 -41.06 10.66 -8.10
N VAL A 642 -40.78 9.44 -7.65
CA VAL A 642 -40.75 9.09 -6.22
C VAL A 642 -39.64 9.84 -5.47
N ALA A 643 -38.46 9.97 -6.06
CA ALA A 643 -37.36 10.70 -5.46
C ALA A 643 -37.70 12.20 -5.30
N ALA A 644 -38.40 12.79 -6.26
CA ALA A 644 -38.87 14.18 -6.16
C ALA A 644 -39.94 14.33 -5.05
N GLU A 645 -40.85 13.37 -4.92
CA GLU A 645 -41.86 13.33 -3.86
C GLU A 645 -41.21 13.21 -2.47
N LEU A 646 -40.19 12.36 -2.33
CA LEU A 646 -39.41 12.22 -1.11
C LEU A 646 -38.70 13.52 -0.73
N GLU A 647 -37.98 14.16 -1.67
CA GLU A 647 -37.32 15.47 -1.40
C GLU A 647 -38.32 16.55 -1.00
N ALA A 648 -39.49 16.61 -1.65
CA ALA A 648 -40.55 17.55 -1.31
C ALA A 648 -41.12 17.29 0.10
N GLY A 649 -41.33 16.02 0.46
CA GLY A 649 -41.83 15.63 1.77
C GLY A 649 -40.82 15.83 2.91
N LEU A 650 -39.53 15.72 2.62
CA LEU A 650 -38.42 15.92 3.56
C LEU A 650 -37.97 17.38 3.70
N GLU A 651 -38.25 18.23 2.70
CA GLU A 651 -37.85 19.64 2.64
C GLU A 651 -36.32 19.85 2.53
N TYR A 652 -35.58 18.84 2.09
CA TYR A 652 -34.16 18.93 1.74
C TYR A 652 -33.77 17.97 0.60
N LYS A 653 -32.60 18.20 -0.01
CA LYS A 653 -32.08 17.38 -1.11
C LYS A 653 -31.39 16.12 -0.60
N VAL A 654 -31.59 15.00 -1.32
CA VAL A 654 -30.92 13.72 -1.05
C VAL A 654 -30.17 13.25 -2.29
N ILE A 655 -29.12 12.46 -2.11
CA ILE A 655 -28.40 11.86 -3.25
C ILE A 655 -29.33 10.85 -3.94
N LYS A 656 -29.54 10.96 -5.24
CA LYS A 656 -30.36 10.01 -6.03
C LYS A 656 -29.49 9.11 -6.88
N HIS A 657 -29.75 7.81 -6.84
CA HIS A 657 -29.02 6.85 -7.67
C HIS A 657 -29.82 5.61 -8.05
N ILE A 658 -29.71 5.17 -9.30
CA ILE A 658 -30.43 3.98 -9.79
C ILE A 658 -29.59 3.08 -10.70
N LEU A 659 -28.63 3.66 -11.45
CA LEU A 659 -27.82 2.91 -12.40
C LEU A 659 -26.86 1.93 -11.69
N ASN A 660 -26.97 0.65 -12.06
CA ASN A 660 -25.95 -0.38 -11.86
C ASN A 660 -24.94 -0.36 -13.04
N SER A 661 -23.95 -1.26 -13.07
CA SER A 661 -22.93 -1.31 -14.13
C SER A 661 -23.52 -1.24 -15.55
N ALA A 662 -24.52 -2.07 -15.86
CA ALA A 662 -25.18 -2.08 -17.17
C ALA A 662 -25.94 -0.76 -17.45
N GLY A 663 -26.59 -0.20 -16.44
CA GLY A 663 -27.21 1.12 -16.50
C GLY A 663 -26.21 2.23 -16.85
N ILE A 664 -24.99 2.19 -16.31
CA ILE A 664 -23.95 3.18 -16.63
C ILE A 664 -23.51 3.07 -18.10
N GLU A 665 -23.54 1.87 -18.67
CA GLU A 665 -23.16 1.62 -20.08
C GLU A 665 -24.24 2.05 -21.06
N ARG A 666 -25.51 1.84 -20.72
CA ARG A 666 -26.63 1.93 -21.67
C ARG A 666 -27.59 3.09 -21.43
N PHE A 667 -27.65 3.61 -20.21
CA PHE A 667 -28.62 4.63 -19.77
C PHE A 667 -27.92 5.79 -19.04
N THR A 668 -26.70 6.17 -19.48
CA THR A 668 -25.83 7.17 -18.83
C THR A 668 -26.50 8.54 -18.64
N ASP A 669 -27.51 8.88 -19.44
CA ASP A 669 -28.29 10.12 -19.28
C ASP A 669 -29.05 10.18 -17.94
N TYR A 670 -29.31 9.03 -17.32
CA TYR A 670 -30.01 8.88 -16.04
C TYR A 670 -29.07 8.71 -14.84
N GLN A 671 -27.82 9.17 -14.95
CA GLN A 671 -26.80 9.01 -13.90
C GLN A 671 -27.12 9.75 -12.58
N MET A 672 -27.99 10.76 -12.61
CA MET A 672 -28.43 11.52 -11.44
C MET A 672 -27.24 12.03 -10.60
N ASP A 673 -27.29 11.89 -9.28
CA ASP A 673 -26.24 12.38 -8.37
C ASP A 673 -25.16 11.33 -8.11
N MET A 674 -25.50 10.04 -8.27
CA MET A 674 -24.58 8.93 -7.99
C MET A 674 -24.94 7.68 -8.80
N VAL A 675 -23.96 6.83 -9.11
CA VAL A 675 -24.16 5.52 -9.75
C VAL A 675 -23.52 4.40 -8.93
N ARG A 676 -23.88 3.13 -9.19
CA ARG A 676 -23.34 1.96 -8.48
C ARG A 676 -22.60 1.03 -9.44
N LEU A 677 -21.29 0.95 -9.29
CA LEU A 677 -20.42 0.10 -10.09
C LEU A 677 -20.18 -1.24 -9.38
N GLY A 678 -20.75 -2.31 -9.95
CA GLY A 678 -20.62 -3.70 -9.48
C GLY A 678 -19.64 -4.50 -10.36
N ILE A 679 -20.14 -5.55 -11.03
CA ILE A 679 -19.30 -6.48 -11.83
C ILE A 679 -18.40 -5.82 -12.89
N GLY A 680 -18.77 -4.63 -13.39
CA GLY A 680 -17.94 -3.87 -14.32
C GLY A 680 -16.57 -3.50 -13.74
N LEU A 681 -16.48 -3.30 -12.42
CA LEU A 681 -15.21 -3.08 -11.72
C LEU A 681 -14.27 -4.29 -11.85
N TYR A 682 -14.84 -5.49 -11.94
CA TYR A 682 -14.15 -6.79 -11.95
C TYR A 682 -13.82 -7.26 -13.38
N GLY A 683 -14.03 -6.41 -14.38
CA GLY A 683 -13.65 -6.70 -15.76
C GLY A 683 -14.75 -7.32 -16.61
N VAL A 684 -15.97 -7.48 -16.08
CA VAL A 684 -17.08 -8.09 -16.83
C VAL A 684 -18.08 -7.03 -17.25
N SER A 685 -18.26 -6.86 -18.56
CA SER A 685 -19.30 -5.96 -19.07
C SER A 685 -20.64 -6.69 -19.10
N ALA A 686 -21.64 -6.10 -18.47
CA ALA A 686 -23.00 -6.63 -18.46
C ALA A 686 -23.71 -6.42 -19.81
N SER A 687 -23.29 -5.44 -20.62
CA SER A 687 -23.85 -5.17 -21.95
C SER A 687 -22.96 -5.63 -23.12
N GLY A 688 -21.83 -6.28 -22.84
CA GLY A 688 -20.86 -6.72 -23.85
C GLY A 688 -19.93 -5.62 -24.37
N GLN A 689 -19.80 -4.51 -23.65
CA GLN A 689 -18.93 -3.40 -24.02
C GLN A 689 -17.44 -3.76 -23.88
N LYS A 690 -16.64 -3.36 -24.87
CA LYS A 690 -15.18 -3.54 -24.89
C LYS A 690 -14.47 -2.47 -24.07
N GLY A 691 -13.30 -2.82 -23.53
CA GLY A 691 -12.38 -1.88 -22.86
C GLY A 691 -12.22 -2.13 -21.36
N LEU A 692 -12.96 -3.07 -20.77
CA LEU A 692 -12.69 -3.54 -19.41
C LEU A 692 -11.54 -4.55 -19.40
N ARG A 693 -10.78 -4.56 -18.31
CA ARG A 693 -9.69 -5.51 -18.07
C ARG A 693 -10.10 -6.52 -17.01
N ASN A 694 -9.79 -7.78 -17.23
CA ASN A 694 -9.97 -8.79 -16.19
C ASN A 694 -9.04 -8.45 -15.01
N ILE A 695 -9.58 -8.47 -13.78
CA ILE A 695 -8.80 -8.19 -12.58
C ILE A 695 -8.26 -9.45 -11.91
N SER A 696 -8.85 -10.63 -12.19
CA SER A 696 -8.60 -11.86 -11.45
C SER A 696 -8.17 -13.00 -12.37
N THR A 697 -7.07 -13.66 -12.04
CA THR A 697 -6.61 -14.88 -12.73
C THR A 697 -6.39 -16.00 -11.72
N LEU A 698 -7.15 -17.09 -11.83
CA LEU A 698 -6.97 -18.27 -11.00
C LEU A 698 -5.99 -19.23 -11.68
N LYS A 699 -4.87 -19.49 -11.01
CA LYS A 699 -3.80 -20.34 -11.52
C LYS A 699 -3.46 -21.46 -10.55
N THR A 700 -3.00 -22.56 -11.11
CA THR A 700 -2.45 -23.69 -10.39
C THR A 700 -1.28 -24.29 -11.16
N THR A 701 -0.77 -25.44 -10.75
CA THR A 701 0.35 -26.13 -11.38
C THR A 701 0.06 -27.60 -11.60
N ILE A 702 0.67 -28.21 -12.61
CA ILE A 702 0.60 -29.67 -12.80
C ILE A 702 1.37 -30.39 -11.68
N LEU A 703 0.69 -31.25 -10.92
CA LEU A 703 1.33 -32.09 -9.90
C LEU A 703 1.98 -33.32 -10.52
N GLN A 704 1.25 -33.97 -11.42
CA GLN A 704 1.66 -35.25 -11.98
C GLN A 704 1.05 -35.42 -13.38
N ILE A 705 1.79 -36.06 -14.29
CA ILE A 705 1.26 -36.52 -15.57
C ILE A 705 1.29 -38.05 -15.62
N GLN A 706 0.14 -38.67 -15.91
CA GLN A 706 0.03 -40.11 -16.06
C GLN A 706 -0.25 -40.50 -17.51
N ASN A 707 0.39 -41.56 -17.98
CA ASN A 707 0.08 -42.19 -19.27
C ASN A 707 -1.02 -43.23 -19.06
N VAL A 708 -2.17 -43.03 -19.71
CA VAL A 708 -3.36 -43.88 -19.57
C VAL A 708 -3.64 -44.56 -20.91
N PRO A 709 -3.69 -45.92 -20.95
CA PRO A 709 -3.90 -46.64 -22.20
C PRO A 709 -5.33 -46.49 -22.72
N ALA A 710 -5.50 -46.63 -24.04
CA ALA A 710 -6.80 -46.63 -24.69
C ALA A 710 -7.78 -47.63 -24.05
N GLY A 711 -9.00 -47.19 -23.76
CA GLY A 711 -10.06 -48.01 -23.17
C GLY A 711 -10.11 -48.01 -21.64
N ASP A 712 -9.16 -47.37 -20.95
CA ASP A 712 -9.20 -47.24 -19.49
C ASP A 712 -9.94 -45.96 -19.03
N SER A 713 -10.23 -45.88 -17.73
CA SER A 713 -11.10 -44.86 -17.13
C SER A 713 -10.39 -43.90 -16.19
N ILE A 714 -10.95 -42.69 -16.02
CA ILE A 714 -10.39 -41.62 -15.20
C ILE A 714 -11.30 -41.28 -14.01
N GLY A 715 -10.70 -41.22 -12.82
CA GLY A 715 -11.31 -40.67 -11.61
C GLY A 715 -12.46 -41.50 -11.01
N TYR A 716 -13.20 -40.86 -10.11
CA TYR A 716 -14.29 -41.51 -9.37
C TYR A 716 -15.39 -42.06 -10.28
N SER A 717 -15.88 -43.24 -9.91
CA SER A 717 -16.97 -43.94 -10.61
C SER A 717 -16.69 -44.26 -12.09
N ARG A 718 -15.43 -44.12 -12.54
CA ARG A 718 -15.00 -44.44 -13.91
C ARG A 718 -15.86 -43.71 -14.97
N MET A 719 -16.26 -42.46 -14.71
CA MET A 719 -17.24 -41.76 -15.55
C MET A 719 -16.70 -41.31 -16.92
N SER A 720 -15.39 -41.17 -17.07
CA SER A 720 -14.74 -40.86 -18.35
C SER A 720 -13.81 -42.00 -18.76
N TYR A 721 -13.84 -42.38 -20.04
CA TYR A 721 -12.92 -43.36 -20.64
C TYR A 721 -12.13 -42.70 -21.77
N VAL A 722 -10.82 -42.99 -21.83
CA VAL A 722 -9.96 -42.49 -22.90
C VAL A 722 -10.07 -43.40 -24.13
N LYS A 723 -10.16 -42.82 -25.33
CA LYS A 723 -10.35 -43.57 -26.59
C LYS A 723 -9.04 -43.96 -27.28
N ARG A 724 -7.93 -43.37 -26.83
CA ARG A 724 -6.56 -43.60 -27.31
C ARG A 724 -5.61 -43.56 -26.12
N ASP A 725 -4.36 -43.92 -26.34
CA ASP A 725 -3.31 -43.68 -25.35
C ASP A 725 -3.20 -42.17 -25.11
N SER A 726 -3.36 -41.78 -23.86
CA SER A 726 -3.56 -40.39 -23.46
C SER A 726 -2.65 -39.99 -22.31
N ARG A 727 -2.25 -38.72 -22.29
CA ARG A 727 -1.48 -38.10 -21.20
C ARG A 727 -2.43 -37.28 -20.34
N ILE A 728 -2.58 -37.66 -19.08
CA ILE A 728 -3.54 -37.05 -18.17
C ILE A 728 -2.80 -36.31 -17.05
N ALA A 729 -2.94 -34.99 -17.02
CA ALA A 729 -2.38 -34.13 -15.98
C ALA A 729 -3.32 -34.06 -14.77
N ILE A 730 -2.76 -34.08 -13.57
CA ILE A 730 -3.47 -33.92 -12.31
C ILE A 730 -3.07 -32.57 -11.72
N ILE A 731 -4.06 -31.74 -11.38
CA ILE A 731 -3.85 -30.40 -10.80
C ILE A 731 -4.51 -30.28 -9.42
N PRO A 732 -3.95 -29.52 -8.48
CA PRO A 732 -4.40 -29.41 -7.09
C PRO A 732 -5.51 -28.37 -6.93
N ILE A 733 -6.58 -28.53 -7.71
CA ILE A 733 -7.80 -27.74 -7.55
C ILE A 733 -9.03 -28.62 -7.72
N GLY A 734 -9.97 -28.52 -6.77
CA GLY A 734 -11.21 -29.27 -6.77
C GLY A 734 -12.40 -28.45 -6.33
N TYR A 735 -13.53 -29.12 -6.07
CA TYR A 735 -14.76 -28.40 -5.72
C TYR A 735 -14.69 -27.68 -4.37
N ALA A 736 -13.80 -28.09 -3.46
CA ALA A 736 -13.62 -27.38 -2.20
C ALA A 736 -12.78 -26.09 -2.35
N ASP A 737 -12.11 -25.89 -3.49
CA ASP A 737 -11.45 -24.63 -3.89
C ASP A 737 -12.40 -23.65 -4.56
N GLY A 738 -13.57 -24.13 -5.01
CA GLY A 738 -14.54 -23.34 -5.75
C GLY A 738 -14.73 -23.73 -7.21
N LEU A 739 -14.09 -24.81 -7.68
CA LEU A 739 -14.30 -25.32 -9.05
C LEU A 739 -15.61 -26.11 -9.16
N ASP A 740 -16.55 -25.65 -9.97
CA ASP A 740 -17.87 -26.30 -10.09
C ASP A 740 -17.76 -27.72 -10.66
N ARG A 741 -18.44 -28.68 -10.01
CA ARG A 741 -18.37 -30.09 -10.37
C ARG A 741 -19.00 -30.39 -11.74
N HIS A 742 -19.90 -29.55 -12.25
CA HIS A 742 -20.50 -29.71 -13.57
C HIS A 742 -19.51 -29.48 -14.73
N PHE A 743 -18.31 -28.95 -14.46
CA PHE A 743 -17.21 -28.95 -15.43
C PHE A 743 -16.58 -30.33 -15.67
N SER A 744 -16.96 -31.34 -14.88
CA SER A 744 -16.48 -32.73 -15.05
C SER A 744 -16.79 -33.29 -16.44
N ASN A 745 -16.04 -34.32 -16.84
CA ASN A 745 -16.32 -35.15 -18.02
C ASN A 745 -16.47 -34.34 -19.33
N GLY A 746 -15.61 -33.35 -19.55
CA GLY A 746 -15.59 -32.50 -20.74
C GLY A 746 -16.49 -31.26 -20.65
N GLY A 747 -17.14 -31.01 -19.51
CA GLY A 747 -17.97 -29.82 -19.30
C GLY A 747 -17.17 -28.52 -19.18
N GLY A 748 -15.88 -28.61 -18.80
CA GLY A 748 -14.97 -27.49 -18.67
C GLY A 748 -13.60 -27.74 -19.29
N GLU A 749 -12.78 -26.69 -19.33
CA GLU A 749 -11.43 -26.71 -19.86
C GLU A 749 -10.54 -25.76 -19.06
N VAL A 750 -9.24 -25.91 -19.21
CA VAL A 750 -8.21 -25.03 -18.65
C VAL A 750 -7.25 -24.60 -19.76
N VAL A 751 -6.36 -23.63 -19.47
CA VAL A 751 -5.32 -23.21 -20.42
C VAL A 751 -3.93 -23.55 -19.88
N ILE A 752 -3.10 -24.16 -20.73
CA ILE A 752 -1.71 -24.53 -20.45
C ILE A 752 -0.88 -24.10 -21.66
N ASN A 753 0.12 -23.23 -21.48
CA ASN A 753 0.98 -22.72 -22.56
C ASN A 753 0.17 -22.17 -23.76
N GLY A 754 -0.97 -21.51 -23.50
CA GLY A 754 -1.87 -20.98 -24.54
C GLY A 754 -2.78 -22.01 -25.22
N HIS A 755 -2.70 -23.29 -24.85
CA HIS A 755 -3.54 -24.37 -25.37
C HIS A 755 -4.68 -24.71 -24.40
N ARG A 756 -5.90 -24.86 -24.95
CA ARG A 756 -7.07 -25.29 -24.17
C ARG A 756 -7.09 -26.81 -24.02
N CYS A 757 -7.16 -27.26 -22.78
CA CYS A 757 -7.14 -28.68 -22.43
C CYS A 757 -8.42 -29.04 -21.65
N PRO A 758 -9.18 -30.07 -22.06
CA PRO A 758 -10.46 -30.40 -21.43
C PRO A 758 -10.27 -31.06 -20.07
N ILE A 759 -11.17 -30.74 -19.12
CA ILE A 759 -11.28 -31.43 -17.84
C ILE A 759 -11.97 -32.77 -18.09
N ILE A 760 -11.35 -33.87 -17.66
CA ILE A 760 -11.88 -35.22 -17.85
C ILE A 760 -12.06 -35.94 -16.52
N GLY A 761 -12.97 -36.92 -16.49
CA GLY A 761 -13.37 -37.58 -15.25
C GLY A 761 -14.14 -36.63 -14.33
N ASN A 762 -14.45 -37.12 -13.13
CA ASN A 762 -15.12 -36.34 -12.11
C ASN A 762 -14.13 -35.47 -11.34
N ILE A 763 -14.43 -34.18 -11.21
CA ILE A 763 -13.72 -33.27 -10.30
C ILE A 763 -13.82 -33.80 -8.87
N CYS A 764 -12.67 -33.90 -8.20
CA CYS A 764 -12.52 -34.37 -6.82
C CYS A 764 -12.55 -33.20 -5.83
N MET A 765 -12.41 -33.49 -4.54
CA MET A 765 -12.44 -32.45 -3.50
C MET A 765 -11.31 -31.44 -3.65
N ASP A 766 -10.09 -31.92 -3.90
CA ASP A 766 -8.86 -31.11 -3.89
C ASP A 766 -8.04 -31.25 -5.18
N ALA A 767 -8.56 -31.97 -6.18
CA ALA A 767 -7.86 -32.18 -7.44
C ALA A 767 -8.83 -32.40 -8.62
N CYS A 768 -8.34 -32.15 -9.82
CA CYS A 768 -9.02 -32.54 -11.05
C CYS A 768 -8.02 -32.99 -12.12
N MET A 769 -8.55 -33.67 -13.14
CA MET A 769 -7.75 -34.31 -14.20
C MET A 769 -8.03 -33.62 -15.54
N ILE A 770 -6.98 -33.42 -16.31
CA ILE A 770 -7.01 -32.70 -17.59
C ILE A 770 -6.35 -33.57 -18.66
N ASP A 771 -6.98 -33.67 -19.83
CA ASP A 771 -6.37 -34.33 -20.98
C ASP A 771 -5.36 -33.38 -21.65
N VAL A 772 -4.07 -33.73 -21.56
CA VAL A 772 -2.95 -33.00 -22.15
C VAL A 772 -2.28 -33.81 -23.27
N THR A 773 -3.00 -34.77 -23.87
CA THR A 773 -2.43 -35.68 -24.89
C THR A 773 -1.83 -34.94 -26.08
N ASP A 774 -2.48 -33.87 -26.56
CA ASP A 774 -2.02 -33.08 -27.70
C ASP A 774 -1.32 -31.78 -27.28
N THR A 775 -0.89 -31.66 -26.03
CA THR A 775 -0.28 -30.44 -25.47
C THR A 775 1.09 -30.75 -24.91
N ASP A 776 2.07 -29.89 -25.20
CA ASP A 776 3.39 -29.97 -24.60
C ASP A 776 3.34 -29.41 -23.17
N ALA A 777 3.00 -30.31 -22.24
CA ALA A 777 2.84 -30.02 -20.82
C ALA A 777 3.80 -30.88 -19.98
N HIS A 778 4.38 -30.27 -18.95
CA HIS A 778 5.31 -30.88 -18.00
C HIS A 778 4.83 -30.69 -16.56
N GLU A 779 5.23 -31.58 -15.66
CA GLU A 779 4.97 -31.40 -14.22
C GLU A 779 5.62 -30.09 -13.73
N GLY A 780 4.88 -29.30 -12.97
CA GLY A 780 5.27 -27.95 -12.55
C GLY A 780 4.79 -26.82 -13.48
N ASP A 781 4.34 -27.11 -14.70
CA ASP A 781 3.81 -26.08 -15.60
C ASP A 781 2.58 -25.38 -15.01
N SER A 782 2.44 -24.09 -15.30
CA SER A 782 1.31 -23.29 -14.85
C SER A 782 0.05 -23.60 -15.65
N VAL A 783 -1.07 -23.68 -14.94
CA VAL A 783 -2.39 -23.96 -15.50
C VAL A 783 -3.35 -22.85 -15.11
N ILE A 784 -3.98 -22.21 -16.09
CA ILE A 784 -4.98 -21.17 -15.88
C ILE A 784 -6.37 -21.80 -15.87
N ILE A 785 -7.10 -21.60 -14.78
CA ILE A 785 -8.48 -22.08 -14.60
C ILE A 785 -9.48 -21.05 -15.13
N PHE A 786 -9.23 -19.77 -14.86
CA PHE A 786 -9.87 -18.65 -15.53
C PHE A 786 -8.94 -17.43 -15.50
N GLY A 787 -9.06 -16.56 -16.50
CA GLY A 787 -8.16 -15.43 -16.71
C GLY A 787 -8.53 -14.67 -17.97
N GLU A 788 -7.58 -13.98 -18.59
CA GLU A 788 -7.79 -13.30 -19.87
C GLU A 788 -8.02 -14.29 -21.03
N GLU A 789 -7.28 -15.41 -21.04
CA GLU A 789 -7.36 -16.45 -22.07
C GLU A 789 -8.63 -17.33 -21.97
N LEU A 790 -9.19 -17.38 -20.76
CA LEU A 790 -10.41 -18.10 -20.44
C LEU A 790 -11.28 -17.24 -19.50
N PRO A 791 -12.05 -16.29 -20.05
CA PRO A 791 -12.82 -15.33 -19.27
C PRO A 791 -13.95 -15.99 -18.47
N VAL A 792 -14.22 -15.47 -17.28
CA VAL A 792 -15.26 -15.98 -16.38
C VAL A 792 -16.65 -16.07 -17.03
N SER A 793 -16.97 -15.16 -17.95
CA SER A 793 -18.23 -15.20 -18.72
C SER A 793 -18.40 -16.48 -19.51
N GLU A 794 -17.31 -17.01 -20.09
CA GLU A 794 -17.35 -18.26 -20.85
C GLU A 794 -17.62 -19.46 -19.93
N LEU A 795 -17.00 -19.47 -18.75
CA LEU A 795 -17.26 -20.49 -17.73
C LEU A 795 -18.72 -20.44 -17.26
N SER A 796 -19.26 -19.25 -16.98
CA SER A 796 -20.64 -19.11 -16.55
C SER A 796 -21.64 -19.52 -17.64
N ASP A 797 -21.35 -19.23 -18.92
CA ASP A 797 -22.22 -19.65 -20.04
C ASP A 797 -22.29 -21.18 -20.16
N LYS A 798 -21.16 -21.88 -20.00
CA LYS A 798 -21.11 -23.35 -19.99
C LYS A 798 -21.94 -23.95 -18.84
N LEU A 799 -21.90 -23.31 -17.67
CA LEU A 799 -22.70 -23.72 -16.51
C LEU A 799 -24.15 -23.24 -16.55
N LYS A 800 -24.52 -22.39 -17.52
CA LYS A 800 -25.82 -21.71 -17.57
C LYS A 800 -26.11 -20.90 -16.30
N THR A 801 -25.09 -20.20 -15.81
CA THR A 801 -25.16 -19.30 -14.66
C THR A 801 -24.59 -17.91 -15.00
N ILE A 802 -24.26 -17.11 -13.98
CA ILE A 802 -23.73 -15.75 -14.08
C ILE A 802 -22.29 -15.67 -13.58
N PRO A 803 -21.48 -14.72 -14.08
CA PRO A 803 -20.09 -14.53 -13.67
C PRO A 803 -19.88 -14.35 -12.16
N TYR A 804 -20.87 -13.77 -11.46
CA TYR A 804 -20.83 -13.60 -10.02
C TYR A 804 -20.66 -14.93 -9.27
N GLU A 805 -21.33 -16.01 -9.72
CA GLU A 805 -21.28 -17.30 -9.02
C GLU A 805 -19.86 -17.87 -9.06
N ILE A 806 -19.20 -17.81 -10.22
CA ILE A 806 -17.82 -18.27 -10.40
C ILE A 806 -16.83 -17.46 -9.56
N LEU A 807 -16.97 -16.13 -9.53
CA LEU A 807 -16.07 -15.28 -8.74
C LEU A 807 -16.24 -15.52 -7.24
N THR A 808 -17.48 -15.67 -6.78
CA THR A 808 -17.79 -15.86 -5.35
C THR A 808 -17.54 -17.27 -4.85
N SER A 809 -17.49 -18.29 -5.72
CA SER A 809 -17.26 -19.67 -5.32
C SER A 809 -15.82 -19.92 -4.86
N ILE A 810 -14.88 -19.04 -5.21
CA ILE A 810 -13.45 -19.21 -4.89
C ILE A 810 -13.23 -19.19 -3.39
N SER A 811 -12.92 -20.36 -2.85
CA SER A 811 -12.80 -20.61 -1.42
C SER A 811 -11.70 -19.73 -0.80
N PRO A 812 -11.90 -19.22 0.43
CA PRO A 812 -10.85 -18.53 1.19
C PRO A 812 -9.54 -19.32 1.36
N ARG A 813 -9.58 -20.65 1.15
CA ARG A 813 -8.37 -21.51 1.17
C ARG A 813 -7.41 -21.23 0.03
N VAL A 814 -7.91 -20.75 -1.11
CA VAL A 814 -7.08 -20.33 -2.24
C VAL A 814 -6.33 -19.06 -1.88
N LYS A 815 -5.01 -19.03 -2.03
CA LYS A 815 -4.22 -17.86 -1.67
C LYS A 815 -4.45 -16.72 -2.68
N ARG A 816 -4.81 -15.53 -2.20
CA ARG A 816 -4.85 -14.32 -3.03
C ARG A 816 -3.47 -13.68 -3.10
N VAL A 817 -3.05 -13.27 -4.30
CA VAL A 817 -1.80 -12.54 -4.54
C VAL A 817 -2.14 -11.26 -5.28
N TYR A 818 -1.82 -10.11 -4.69
CA TYR A 818 -2.13 -8.79 -5.24
C TYR A 818 -0.88 -8.19 -5.88
N TYR A 819 -1.03 -7.60 -7.07
CA TYR A 819 0.08 -6.96 -7.78
C TYR A 819 -0.36 -5.69 -8.50
N ARG A 820 0.65 -4.88 -8.88
CA ARG A 820 0.57 -3.69 -9.72
C ARG A 820 1.65 -3.81 -10.80
N GLU A 821 1.36 -3.41 -12.03
CA GLU A 821 2.22 -3.48 -13.22
C GLU A 821 2.91 -2.14 -13.53
#